data_AF-A0A0B8WYL1-F1
#
_entry.id   AF-A0A0B8WYL1-F1
#
_cell.length_a   1.000
_cell.length_b   1.000
_cell.length_c   1.000
_cell.angle_alpha   90.00
_cell.angle_beta   90.00
_cell.angle_gamma   90.00
#
_symmetry.space_group_name_H-M   'P 1'
#
loop_
_entity.id
_entity.type
_entity.pdbx_description
1 polymer ?
#
loop_
_entity_poly.entity_id
_entity_poly.type
_entity_poly.pdbx_seq_one_letter_code
_entity_poly.pdbx_strand_id
1 'polypeptide(L)'
;MKIQYSLFDTLLEPVFVLNAEQKVVYCNETAAVIAGLSIRKITRGMKFGELFEFSEPLDGLDKLLEVCDATPYKEVNFKSSQGGEGKVQITLQPIFDSMGDKNWIVFVRDVTLEERLQKKYRAELEQKEDVIKALEDAKVQLENYSKNLEQMVADRTRELSRLNQTMSALLDSLGQGFFIFNTDGTILDVSSKACESTVECRPDGKLIWDVLKLPENKVEGFKKWMQTLFMEMLPFEDLSPLGPTTYPHSANRNIALEYHPLRSAEGTMEGVVVVASDITSLIEAQKQAETEKEHAKLIINMIKSKREIHRFIQEAQGLLISVREEVSKDEAPYDTETLFRNLHTLKGGAALFSIKEVAEACHQGETLLAELKDNWTRPAFISLRAKCFEIEEYFFKFLEETKEILGSSALPEERQIEIAISKLNDIARKVGSLPGGGHVAQELLLELAMEPVLRFVEPYNEVMLRLAERIDKMMAPLKINNGNIMVIPEIYNSLFATLVHAFRNAVDHGIEAPDTRVDAGKSAEGHVEVSFEVQSHFESPRLLIKIQDDGGGIDPQKIREKLAKRLVDTKNKTDAEVIQHIFDSQFSTREQVTDISGRGVGMDAIKVAAEELQGRVWVESQVGVGSTLFVEVPYITEFKKEKLPKAA
;
A
#
# COMPACT_ATOMS: atom_id res chain seq x y z
N MET A 1 107.05 -73.81 -32.96
CA MET A 1 106.13 -73.62 -34.10
C MET A 1 106.59 -72.33 -34.78
N LYS A 2 107.18 -72.41 -35.98
CA LYS A 2 107.77 -71.22 -36.66
C LYS A 2 106.63 -70.36 -37.21
N ILE A 3 106.53 -69.08 -36.84
CA ILE A 3 105.40 -68.21 -37.23
C ILE A 3 105.74 -67.48 -38.53
N GLN A 4 104.85 -67.59 -39.53
CA GLN A 4 104.86 -66.74 -40.72
C GLN A 4 104.01 -65.49 -40.45
N TYR A 5 104.56 -64.30 -40.70
CA TYR A 5 103.85 -63.04 -40.43
C TYR A 5 102.59 -62.84 -41.27
N SER A 6 102.42 -63.57 -42.37
CA SER A 6 101.18 -63.58 -43.17
C SER A 6 99.93 -64.00 -42.38
N LEU A 7 100.09 -64.60 -41.20
CA LEU A 7 98.97 -64.88 -40.29
C LEU A 7 98.29 -63.60 -39.79
N PHE A 8 99.00 -62.47 -39.72
CA PHE A 8 98.46 -61.21 -39.21
C PHE A 8 97.74 -60.38 -40.28
N ASP A 9 97.83 -60.74 -41.56
CA ASP A 9 97.14 -60.05 -42.65
C ASP A 9 95.61 -60.20 -42.56
N THR A 10 95.12 -61.25 -41.88
CA THR A 10 93.68 -61.48 -41.67
C THR A 10 93.12 -60.74 -40.45
N LEU A 11 93.96 -60.11 -39.64
CA LEU A 11 93.52 -59.37 -38.46
C LEU A 11 93.06 -57.96 -38.86
N LEU A 12 91.86 -57.59 -38.39
CA LEU A 12 91.31 -56.24 -38.55
C LEU A 12 91.97 -55.22 -37.61
N GLU A 13 92.67 -55.68 -36.60
CA GLU A 13 93.42 -54.82 -35.68
C GLU A 13 94.77 -54.43 -36.30
N PRO A 14 95.19 -53.17 -36.17
CA PRO A 14 96.54 -52.75 -36.50
C PRO A 14 97.61 -53.56 -35.73
N VAL A 15 98.45 -54.28 -36.47
CA VAL A 15 99.54 -55.09 -35.94
C VAL A 15 100.89 -54.65 -36.50
N PHE A 16 101.85 -54.41 -35.60
CA PHE A 16 103.25 -54.18 -35.92
C PHE A 16 104.11 -55.29 -35.33
N VAL A 17 105.18 -55.69 -36.00
CA VAL A 17 106.19 -56.60 -35.46
C VAL A 17 107.53 -55.89 -35.45
N LEU A 18 108.17 -55.85 -34.28
CA LEU A 18 109.40 -55.14 -34.01
C LEU A 18 110.55 -56.11 -33.78
N ASN A 19 111.74 -55.75 -34.25
CA ASN A 19 112.97 -56.44 -33.87
C ASN A 19 113.58 -55.88 -32.57
N ALA A 20 114.73 -56.45 -32.15
CA ALA A 20 115.42 -56.03 -30.93
C ALA A 20 115.85 -54.55 -30.91
N GLU A 21 116.04 -53.92 -32.08
CA GLU A 21 116.33 -52.48 -32.19
C GLU A 21 115.08 -51.59 -32.34
N GLN A 22 113.88 -52.12 -32.03
CA GLN A 22 112.57 -51.46 -32.16
C GLN A 22 112.19 -51.09 -33.60
N LYS A 23 112.88 -51.64 -34.61
CA LYS A 23 112.54 -51.42 -36.02
C LYS A 23 111.37 -52.29 -36.42
N VAL A 24 110.45 -51.72 -37.17
CA VAL A 24 109.30 -52.47 -37.69
C VAL A 24 109.78 -53.40 -38.80
N VAL A 25 109.72 -54.70 -38.56
CA VAL A 25 110.05 -55.74 -39.55
C VAL A 25 108.83 -56.20 -40.34
N TYR A 26 107.62 -56.01 -39.77
CA TYR A 26 106.36 -56.29 -40.45
C TYR A 26 105.24 -55.40 -39.90
N CYS A 27 104.29 -55.02 -40.76
CA CYS A 27 103.02 -54.43 -40.35
C CYS A 27 101.92 -54.87 -41.32
N ASN A 28 100.70 -55.08 -40.82
CA ASN A 28 99.55 -55.37 -41.67
C ASN A 28 98.95 -54.07 -42.28
N GLU A 29 97.93 -54.21 -43.13
CA GLU A 29 97.34 -53.07 -43.84
C GLU A 29 96.68 -52.05 -42.90
N THR A 30 96.00 -52.52 -41.84
CA THR A 30 95.36 -51.66 -40.84
C THR A 30 96.39 -50.91 -40.00
N ALA A 31 97.56 -51.50 -39.71
CA ALA A 31 98.72 -50.83 -39.14
C ALA A 31 99.27 -49.71 -40.03
N ALA A 32 99.36 -49.95 -41.35
CA ALA A 32 99.76 -48.91 -42.29
C ALA A 32 98.76 -47.74 -42.34
N VAL A 33 97.45 -48.03 -42.27
CA VAL A 33 96.38 -47.02 -42.24
C VAL A 33 96.48 -46.15 -41.00
N ILE A 34 96.59 -46.73 -39.80
CA ILE A 34 96.66 -45.95 -38.56
C ILE A 34 97.99 -45.16 -38.45
N ALA A 35 99.09 -45.71 -38.99
CA ALA A 35 100.36 -44.99 -39.10
C ALA A 35 100.35 -43.90 -40.19
N GLY A 36 99.40 -43.94 -41.14
CA GLY A 36 99.32 -43.02 -42.28
C GLY A 36 100.43 -43.23 -43.32
N LEU A 37 101.17 -44.33 -43.28
CA LEU A 37 102.33 -44.59 -44.15
C LEU A 37 102.17 -45.92 -44.88
N SER A 38 102.74 -46.05 -46.08
CA SER A 38 102.69 -47.34 -46.81
C SER A 38 103.52 -48.42 -46.10
N ILE A 39 103.05 -49.67 -46.16
CA ILE A 39 103.73 -50.84 -45.56
C ILE A 39 105.21 -50.87 -45.94
N ARG A 40 105.55 -50.66 -47.23
CA ARG A 40 106.93 -50.62 -47.73
C ARG A 40 107.79 -49.54 -47.08
N LYS A 41 107.20 -48.39 -46.72
CA LYS A 41 107.95 -47.32 -46.06
C LYS A 41 108.23 -47.72 -44.62
N ILE A 42 107.21 -48.23 -43.92
CA ILE A 42 107.28 -48.70 -42.53
C ILE A 42 108.34 -49.78 -42.34
N THR A 43 108.31 -50.83 -43.17
CA THR A 43 109.20 -51.99 -43.01
C THR A 43 110.62 -51.77 -43.55
N ARG A 44 110.95 -50.59 -44.09
CA ARG A 44 112.31 -50.23 -44.56
C ARG A 44 113.26 -49.80 -43.43
N GLY A 45 112.94 -50.15 -42.18
CA GLY A 45 113.78 -49.92 -41.01
C GLY A 45 113.41 -48.70 -40.16
N MET A 46 112.19 -48.16 -40.27
CA MET A 46 111.68 -47.14 -39.33
C MET A 46 111.47 -47.76 -37.95
N LYS A 47 111.72 -46.96 -36.90
CA LYS A 47 111.44 -47.38 -35.52
C LYS A 47 109.98 -47.16 -35.18
N PHE A 48 109.41 -48.01 -34.33
CA PHE A 48 108.00 -47.88 -33.93
C PHE A 48 107.68 -46.52 -33.29
N GLY A 49 108.58 -46.01 -32.45
CA GLY A 49 108.44 -44.68 -31.83
C GLY A 49 108.55 -43.49 -32.80
N GLU A 50 108.94 -43.71 -34.06
CA GLU A 50 108.90 -42.67 -35.10
C GLU A 50 107.55 -42.60 -35.81
N LEU A 51 106.74 -43.67 -35.72
CA LEU A 51 105.43 -43.74 -36.35
C LEU A 51 104.37 -42.96 -35.58
N PHE A 52 104.49 -42.95 -34.25
CA PHE A 52 103.51 -42.40 -33.33
C PHE A 52 104.16 -41.65 -32.19
N GLU A 53 103.59 -40.50 -31.85
CA GLU A 53 103.81 -39.80 -30.60
C GLU A 53 102.67 -40.16 -29.63
N PHE A 54 103.00 -40.79 -28.50
CA PHE A 54 102.02 -41.16 -27.49
C PHE A 54 102.04 -40.17 -26.34
N SER A 55 100.86 -39.85 -25.81
CA SER A 55 100.69 -38.97 -24.64
C SER A 55 101.37 -39.49 -23.36
N GLU A 56 101.58 -40.80 -23.27
CA GLU A 56 102.25 -41.47 -22.16
C GLU A 56 103.22 -42.54 -22.70
N PRO A 57 104.33 -42.84 -21.99
CA PRO A 57 105.27 -43.88 -22.40
C PRO A 57 104.59 -45.26 -22.43
N LEU A 58 104.90 -46.07 -23.43
CA LEU A 58 104.36 -47.43 -23.59
C LEU A 58 105.16 -48.43 -22.77
N ASP A 59 104.45 -49.25 -22.00
CA ASP A 59 105.05 -50.20 -21.08
C ASP A 59 105.86 -51.24 -21.88
N GLY A 60 107.16 -51.38 -21.57
CA GLY A 60 108.04 -52.37 -22.19
C GLY A 60 108.64 -52.00 -23.56
N LEU A 61 108.19 -50.91 -24.21
CA LEU A 61 108.72 -50.52 -25.53
C LEU A 61 110.20 -50.10 -25.47
N ASP A 62 110.61 -49.35 -24.43
CA ASP A 62 112.00 -48.90 -24.25
C ASP A 62 112.96 -50.03 -23.85
N LYS A 63 112.43 -51.17 -23.42
CA LYS A 63 113.19 -52.32 -22.94
C LYS A 63 112.64 -53.65 -23.48
N LEU A 64 112.47 -53.74 -24.80
CA LEU A 64 111.88 -54.91 -25.47
C LEU A 64 112.51 -56.24 -25.01
N LEU A 65 113.83 -56.30 -24.84
CA LEU A 65 114.54 -57.51 -24.40
C LEU A 65 114.04 -58.06 -23.03
N GLU A 66 113.58 -57.18 -22.13
CA GLU A 66 113.03 -57.53 -20.81
C GLU A 66 111.57 -58.00 -20.89
N VAL A 67 110.87 -57.76 -22.01
CA VAL A 67 109.49 -58.21 -22.22
C VAL A 67 109.47 -59.69 -22.59
N CYS A 68 109.09 -60.52 -21.62
CA CYS A 68 108.98 -61.98 -21.75
C CYS A 68 107.53 -62.47 -21.86
N ASP A 69 106.55 -61.67 -21.44
CA ASP A 69 105.11 -61.95 -21.50
C ASP A 69 104.37 -60.76 -22.13
N ALA A 70 103.08 -60.93 -22.46
CA ALA A 70 102.24 -59.86 -23.00
C ALA A 70 102.00 -58.75 -21.98
N THR A 71 102.11 -57.48 -22.40
CA THR A 71 101.83 -56.33 -21.51
C THR A 71 100.33 -56.11 -21.35
N PRO A 72 99.85 -55.54 -20.24
CA PRO A 72 98.45 -55.13 -20.11
C PRO A 72 98.06 -54.17 -21.24
N TYR A 73 96.78 -54.21 -21.64
CA TYR A 73 96.24 -53.21 -22.54
C TYR A 73 96.30 -51.83 -21.88
N LYS A 74 96.94 -50.88 -22.56
CA LYS A 74 97.03 -49.49 -22.12
C LYS A 74 96.31 -48.59 -23.10
N GLU A 75 95.34 -47.83 -22.62
CA GLU A 75 94.73 -46.78 -23.42
C GLU A 75 95.58 -45.52 -23.37
N VAL A 76 96.01 -45.04 -24.53
CA VAL A 76 96.80 -43.84 -24.66
C VAL A 76 96.31 -43.02 -25.83
N ASN A 77 96.39 -41.69 -25.72
CA ASN A 77 96.22 -40.85 -26.89
C ASN A 77 97.47 -40.96 -27.75
N PHE A 78 97.26 -41.05 -29.07
CA PHE A 78 98.33 -41.13 -30.06
C PHE A 78 98.19 -40.01 -31.08
N LYS A 79 99.32 -39.62 -31.65
CA LYS A 79 99.43 -38.77 -32.82
C LYS A 79 100.38 -39.42 -33.81
N SER A 80 99.87 -39.82 -34.96
CA SER A 80 100.67 -40.36 -36.06
C SER A 80 101.56 -39.27 -36.67
N SER A 81 102.73 -39.68 -37.17
CA SER A 81 103.66 -38.85 -37.95
C SER A 81 103.04 -38.13 -39.17
N GLN A 82 101.88 -38.56 -39.66
CA GLN A 82 101.14 -37.91 -40.76
C GLN A 82 99.95 -37.05 -40.29
N GLY A 83 99.80 -36.82 -38.98
CA GLY A 83 98.80 -35.91 -38.40
C GLY A 83 97.48 -36.56 -37.98
N GLY A 84 97.35 -37.89 -38.06
CA GLY A 84 96.21 -38.59 -37.45
C GLY A 84 96.30 -38.55 -35.93
N GLU A 85 95.23 -38.15 -35.23
CA GLU A 85 95.16 -38.15 -33.77
C GLU A 85 93.94 -38.93 -33.29
N GLY A 86 94.06 -39.59 -32.14
CA GLY A 86 92.98 -40.35 -31.55
C GLY A 86 93.40 -41.01 -30.25
N LYS A 87 92.56 -41.91 -29.77
CA LYS A 87 92.86 -42.73 -28.59
C LYS A 87 92.95 -44.19 -29.03
N VAL A 88 94.03 -44.85 -28.63
CA VAL A 88 94.28 -46.25 -28.96
C VAL A 88 94.52 -47.06 -27.71
N GLN A 89 94.14 -48.33 -27.77
CA GLN A 89 94.47 -49.34 -26.78
C GLN A 89 95.63 -50.19 -27.31
N ILE A 90 96.74 -50.25 -26.58
CA ILE A 90 97.99 -50.87 -27.04
C ILE A 90 98.44 -51.99 -26.10
N THR A 91 98.94 -53.09 -26.68
CA THR A 91 99.65 -54.17 -25.95
C THR A 91 100.82 -54.71 -26.76
N LEU A 92 101.89 -55.14 -26.08
CA LEU A 92 103.09 -55.71 -26.66
C LEU A 92 103.23 -57.19 -26.27
N GLN A 93 103.59 -58.06 -27.20
CA GLN A 93 103.75 -59.50 -26.97
C GLN A 93 105.01 -60.06 -27.67
N PRO A 94 105.90 -60.79 -26.98
CA PRO A 94 107.08 -61.38 -27.61
C PRO A 94 106.72 -62.57 -28.51
N ILE A 95 107.46 -62.71 -29.61
CA ILE A 95 107.31 -63.76 -30.62
C ILE A 95 108.69 -64.22 -31.11
N PHE A 96 108.81 -65.48 -31.55
CA PHE A 96 110.02 -65.98 -32.21
C PHE A 96 109.77 -66.18 -33.70
N ASP A 97 110.67 -65.67 -34.56
CA ASP A 97 110.53 -65.83 -36.00
C ASP A 97 110.99 -67.20 -36.52
N SER A 98 110.91 -67.40 -37.84
CA SER A 98 111.29 -68.66 -38.50
C SER A 98 112.78 -69.00 -38.45
N MET A 99 113.65 -68.02 -38.17
CA MET A 99 115.10 -68.17 -37.99
C MET A 99 115.48 -68.39 -36.52
N GLY A 100 114.55 -68.14 -35.59
CA GLY A 100 114.73 -68.29 -34.15
C GLY A 100 115.00 -66.98 -33.42
N ASP A 101 114.96 -65.85 -34.12
CA ASP A 101 115.20 -64.54 -33.52
C ASP A 101 113.95 -64.04 -32.78
N LYS A 102 114.16 -63.42 -31.61
CA LYS A 102 113.10 -62.86 -30.76
C LYS A 102 112.68 -61.50 -31.31
N ASN A 103 111.38 -61.36 -31.59
CA ASN A 103 110.70 -60.15 -32.06
C ASN A 103 109.50 -59.84 -31.13
N TRP A 104 108.82 -58.70 -31.33
CA TRP A 104 107.67 -58.29 -30.50
C TRP A 104 106.52 -57.78 -31.36
N ILE A 105 105.34 -58.33 -31.14
CA ILE A 105 104.09 -57.88 -31.76
C ILE A 105 103.55 -56.70 -30.93
N VAL A 106 103.13 -55.63 -31.60
CA VAL A 106 102.39 -54.52 -31.00
C VAL A 106 101.00 -54.50 -31.63
N PHE A 107 99.98 -54.74 -30.81
CA PHE A 107 98.58 -54.56 -31.20
C PHE A 107 98.15 -53.14 -30.84
N VAL A 108 97.51 -52.43 -31.77
CA VAL A 108 97.05 -51.04 -31.59
C VAL A 108 95.59 -50.94 -32.03
N ARG A 109 94.64 -50.78 -31.10
CA ARG A 109 93.19 -50.69 -31.41
C ARG A 109 92.68 -49.26 -31.25
N ASP A 110 92.13 -48.65 -32.30
CA ASP A 110 91.53 -47.30 -32.24
C ASP A 110 90.14 -47.31 -31.57
N VAL A 111 89.93 -46.48 -30.54
CA VAL A 111 88.69 -46.38 -29.76
C VAL A 111 88.02 -44.99 -29.83
N THR A 112 88.44 -44.13 -30.76
CA THR A 112 88.06 -42.71 -30.83
C THR A 112 86.56 -42.46 -31.13
N LEU A 113 85.93 -43.30 -31.97
CA LEU A 113 84.54 -43.13 -32.40
C LEU A 113 83.51 -43.47 -31.31
N GLU A 114 83.79 -44.48 -30.49
CA GLU A 114 82.87 -44.97 -29.45
C GLU A 114 82.63 -43.91 -28.37
N GLU A 115 83.67 -43.19 -27.96
CA GLU A 115 83.60 -42.14 -26.93
C GLU A 115 82.78 -40.92 -27.39
N ARG A 116 82.94 -40.51 -28.66
CA ARG A 116 82.21 -39.36 -29.24
C ARG A 116 80.70 -39.61 -29.31
N LEU A 117 80.30 -40.82 -29.70
CA LEU A 117 78.89 -41.20 -29.79
C LEU A 117 78.23 -41.23 -28.41
N GLN A 118 78.89 -41.82 -27.41
CA GLN A 118 78.37 -41.88 -26.04
C GLN A 118 78.11 -40.49 -25.45
N LYS A 119 79.01 -39.53 -25.71
CA LYS A 119 78.85 -38.15 -25.23
C LYS A 119 77.63 -37.46 -25.84
N LYS A 120 77.37 -37.65 -27.13
CA LYS A 120 76.23 -37.04 -27.83
C LYS A 120 74.89 -37.61 -27.33
N TYR A 121 74.80 -38.94 -27.19
CA TYR A 121 73.57 -39.59 -26.70
C TYR A 121 73.20 -39.17 -25.28
N ARG A 122 74.19 -39.01 -24.39
CA ARG A 122 73.94 -38.54 -23.02
C ARG A 122 73.31 -37.15 -22.97
N ALA A 123 73.81 -36.22 -23.78
CA ALA A 123 73.28 -34.85 -23.83
C ALA A 123 71.82 -34.80 -24.34
N GLU A 124 71.47 -35.62 -25.34
CA GLU A 124 70.10 -35.65 -25.88
C GLU A 124 69.09 -36.29 -24.91
N LEU A 125 69.54 -37.28 -24.12
CA LEU A 125 68.73 -37.89 -23.06
C LEU A 125 68.42 -36.87 -21.96
N GLU A 126 69.42 -36.15 -21.48
CA GLU A 126 69.26 -35.13 -20.44
C GLU A 126 68.24 -34.05 -20.86
N GLN A 127 68.32 -33.57 -22.11
CA GLN A 127 67.36 -32.60 -22.62
C GLN A 127 65.91 -33.13 -22.68
N LYS A 128 65.72 -34.41 -23.01
CA LYS A 128 64.37 -35.02 -23.05
C LYS A 128 63.81 -35.23 -21.66
N GLU A 129 64.65 -35.60 -20.68
CA GLU A 129 64.25 -35.75 -19.29
C GLU A 129 63.73 -34.43 -18.70
N ASP A 130 64.39 -33.30 -19.00
CA ASP A 130 63.95 -31.97 -18.56
C ASP A 130 62.57 -31.58 -19.11
N VAL A 131 62.30 -31.88 -20.39
CA VAL A 131 61.00 -31.59 -21.02
C VAL A 131 59.88 -32.45 -20.44
N ILE A 132 60.17 -33.74 -20.19
CA ILE A 132 59.20 -34.65 -19.57
C ILE A 132 58.83 -34.13 -18.18
N LYS A 133 59.82 -33.72 -17.39
CA LYS A 133 59.59 -33.16 -16.06
C LYS A 133 58.72 -31.90 -16.10
N ALA A 134 58.99 -30.98 -17.03
CA ALA A 134 58.18 -29.77 -17.19
C ALA A 134 56.72 -30.07 -17.59
N LEU A 135 56.50 -31.09 -18.42
CA LEU A 135 55.15 -31.55 -18.80
C LEU A 135 54.41 -32.21 -17.63
N GLU A 136 55.11 -33.00 -16.81
CA GLU A 136 54.55 -33.58 -15.59
C GLU A 136 54.12 -32.50 -14.60
N ASP A 137 54.96 -31.48 -14.38
CA ASP A 137 54.63 -30.33 -13.52
C ASP A 137 53.41 -29.55 -14.04
N ALA A 138 53.36 -29.28 -15.35
CA ALA A 138 52.21 -28.61 -15.97
C ALA A 138 50.92 -29.43 -15.87
N LYS A 139 51.00 -30.75 -16.02
CA LYS A 139 49.87 -31.67 -15.85
C LYS A 139 49.33 -31.61 -14.42
N VAL A 140 50.21 -31.65 -13.42
CA VAL A 140 49.82 -31.54 -12.00
C VAL A 140 49.15 -30.20 -11.71
N GLN A 141 49.66 -29.10 -12.28
CA GLN A 141 49.03 -27.78 -12.14
C GLN A 141 47.62 -27.76 -12.75
N LEU A 142 47.44 -28.31 -13.96
CA LEU A 142 46.13 -28.38 -14.60
C LEU A 142 45.13 -29.23 -13.81
N GLU A 143 45.55 -30.37 -13.27
CA GLU A 143 44.72 -31.21 -12.41
C GLU A 143 44.28 -30.46 -11.14
N ASN A 144 45.16 -29.66 -10.54
CA ASN A 144 44.84 -28.82 -9.40
C ASN A 144 43.85 -27.70 -9.77
N TYR A 145 44.02 -27.04 -10.93
CA TYR A 145 43.06 -26.03 -11.41
C TYR A 145 41.68 -26.63 -11.69
N SER A 146 41.62 -27.80 -12.33
CA SER A 146 40.36 -28.51 -12.59
C SER A 146 39.61 -28.82 -11.30
N LYS A 147 40.30 -29.39 -10.30
CA LYS A 147 39.72 -29.66 -8.97
C LYS A 147 39.20 -28.41 -8.27
N ASN A 148 39.97 -27.31 -8.32
CA ASN A 148 39.55 -26.05 -7.69
C ASN A 148 38.32 -25.45 -8.38
N LEU A 149 38.24 -25.51 -9.71
CA LEU A 149 37.09 -25.04 -10.47
C LEU A 149 35.85 -25.90 -10.20
N GLU A 150 35.98 -27.22 -10.20
CA GLU A 150 34.89 -28.13 -9.84
C GLU A 150 34.36 -27.85 -8.44
N GLN A 151 35.28 -27.61 -7.48
CA GLN A 151 34.91 -27.23 -6.13
C GLN A 151 34.18 -25.88 -6.06
N MET A 152 34.67 -24.87 -6.77
CA MET A 152 34.05 -23.54 -6.81
C MET A 152 32.65 -23.57 -7.45
N VAL A 153 32.48 -24.32 -8.54
CA VAL A 153 31.17 -24.54 -9.17
C VAL A 153 30.24 -25.26 -8.19
N ALA A 154 30.70 -26.34 -7.55
CA ALA A 154 29.90 -27.09 -6.59
C ALA A 154 29.49 -26.24 -5.37
N ASP A 155 30.38 -25.37 -4.88
CA ASP A 155 30.09 -24.43 -3.80
C ASP A 155 29.06 -23.38 -4.24
N ARG A 156 29.24 -22.77 -5.42
CA ARG A 156 28.30 -21.76 -5.94
C ARG A 156 26.92 -22.34 -6.26
N THR A 157 26.86 -23.55 -6.82
CA THR A 157 25.60 -24.27 -7.05
C THR A 157 24.89 -24.58 -5.72
N ARG A 158 25.62 -24.97 -4.67
CA ARG A 158 25.05 -25.16 -3.32
C ARG A 158 24.49 -23.86 -2.75
N GLU A 159 25.22 -22.76 -2.91
CA GLU A 159 24.79 -21.44 -2.43
C GLU A 159 23.53 -20.94 -3.13
N LEU A 160 23.47 -21.04 -4.47
CA LEU A 160 22.28 -20.69 -5.26
C LEU A 160 21.08 -21.55 -4.89
N SER A 161 21.29 -22.86 -4.72
CA SER A 161 20.22 -23.78 -4.28
C SER A 161 19.69 -23.38 -2.90
N ARG A 162 20.57 -23.01 -1.96
CA ARG A 162 20.19 -22.53 -0.63
C ARG A 162 19.44 -21.19 -0.69
N LEU A 163 19.87 -20.25 -1.53
CA LEU A 163 19.20 -18.97 -1.74
C LEU A 163 17.79 -19.17 -2.33
N ASN A 164 17.66 -20.00 -3.37
CA ASN A 164 16.36 -20.33 -3.95
C ASN A 164 15.43 -21.00 -2.93
N GLN A 165 15.93 -21.96 -2.15
CA GLN A 165 15.14 -22.57 -1.07
C GLN A 165 14.69 -21.54 -0.03
N THR A 166 15.56 -20.60 0.33
CA THR A 166 15.23 -19.54 1.29
C THR A 166 14.17 -18.60 0.71
N MET A 167 14.31 -18.20 -0.56
CA MET A 167 13.34 -17.35 -1.26
C MET A 167 11.96 -18.04 -1.34
N SER A 168 11.91 -19.31 -1.76
CA SER A 168 10.66 -20.08 -1.78
C SER A 168 10.04 -20.19 -0.39
N ALA A 169 10.84 -20.41 0.66
CA ALA A 169 10.34 -20.47 2.04
C ALA A 169 9.76 -19.13 2.51
N LEU A 170 10.38 -18.00 2.15
CA LEU A 170 9.85 -16.66 2.46
C LEU A 170 8.52 -16.41 1.75
N LEU A 171 8.45 -16.67 0.44
CA LEU A 171 7.22 -16.52 -0.33
C LEU A 171 6.10 -17.41 0.20
N ASP A 172 6.40 -18.66 0.56
CA ASP A 172 5.43 -19.59 1.14
C ASP A 172 4.95 -19.17 2.53
N SER A 173 5.78 -18.48 3.31
CA SER A 173 5.43 -18.06 4.68
C SER A 173 4.38 -16.95 4.74
N LEU A 174 4.23 -16.17 3.66
CA LEU A 174 3.30 -15.03 3.60
C LEU A 174 1.85 -15.44 3.30
N GLY A 175 1.61 -16.68 2.86
CA GLY A 175 0.27 -17.19 2.57
C GLY A 175 -0.44 -16.51 1.38
N GLN A 176 0.24 -15.63 0.65
CA GLN A 176 -0.24 -14.93 -0.54
C GLN A 176 0.37 -15.54 -1.80
N GLY A 177 -0.38 -15.51 -2.90
CA GLY A 177 0.08 -15.99 -4.20
C GLY A 177 1.06 -15.01 -4.85
N PHE A 178 2.36 -15.31 -4.84
CA PHE A 178 3.37 -14.57 -5.59
C PHE A 178 3.74 -15.29 -6.87
N PHE A 179 3.80 -14.57 -7.98
CA PHE A 179 4.40 -15.05 -9.23
C PHE A 179 4.85 -13.86 -10.09
N ILE A 180 5.73 -14.11 -11.06
CA ILE A 180 6.38 -13.07 -11.86
C ILE A 180 6.14 -13.35 -13.34
N PHE A 181 5.67 -12.37 -14.11
CA PHE A 181 5.61 -12.50 -15.56
C PHE A 181 6.57 -11.53 -16.26
N ASN A 182 7.08 -11.95 -17.43
CA ASN A 182 8.02 -11.18 -18.24
C ASN A 182 7.29 -10.35 -19.33
N THR A 183 8.04 -9.70 -20.21
CA THR A 183 7.48 -8.84 -21.28
C THR A 183 6.61 -9.58 -22.31
N ASP A 184 6.77 -10.90 -22.47
CA ASP A 184 5.95 -11.69 -23.39
C ASP A 184 4.66 -12.22 -22.73
N GLY A 185 4.53 -12.06 -21.41
CA GLY A 185 3.39 -12.52 -20.61
C GLY A 185 3.54 -13.94 -20.06
N THR A 186 4.69 -14.58 -20.24
CA THR A 186 5.01 -15.88 -19.64
C THR A 186 5.41 -15.70 -18.18
N ILE A 187 4.87 -16.56 -17.33
CA ILE A 187 5.18 -16.58 -15.90
C ILE A 187 6.45 -17.41 -15.67
N LEU A 188 7.40 -16.83 -14.94
CA LEU A 188 8.68 -17.44 -14.59
C LEU A 188 8.48 -18.59 -13.58
N ASP A 189 9.45 -19.50 -13.50
CA ASP A 189 9.48 -20.64 -12.56
C ASP A 189 9.81 -20.21 -11.10
N VAL A 190 9.21 -19.10 -10.67
CA VAL A 190 9.36 -18.52 -9.34
C VAL A 190 7.97 -18.10 -8.86
N SER A 191 7.22 -19.09 -8.38
CA SER A 191 5.91 -18.88 -7.77
C SER A 191 5.80 -19.45 -6.35
N SER A 192 4.94 -18.85 -5.54
CA SER A 192 4.63 -19.35 -4.19
C SER A 192 3.63 -20.51 -4.26
N LYS A 193 3.66 -21.42 -3.29
CA LYS A 193 2.64 -22.49 -3.18
C LYS A 193 1.23 -21.95 -2.95
N ALA A 194 1.10 -20.77 -2.34
CA ALA A 194 -0.19 -20.12 -2.10
C ALA A 194 -0.91 -19.73 -3.41
N CYS A 195 -0.24 -19.75 -4.57
CA CYS A 195 -0.90 -19.63 -5.87
C CYS A 195 -1.95 -20.73 -6.11
N GLU A 196 -1.75 -21.94 -5.59
CA GLU A 196 -2.73 -23.02 -5.72
C GLU A 196 -4.06 -22.71 -5.03
N SER A 197 -4.06 -21.92 -3.96
CA SER A 197 -5.25 -21.53 -3.20
C SER A 197 -5.80 -20.14 -3.54
N THR A 198 -5.00 -19.28 -4.17
CA THR A 198 -5.39 -17.89 -4.52
C THR A 198 -5.73 -17.73 -5.99
N VAL A 199 -4.94 -18.30 -6.90
CA VAL A 199 -5.18 -18.30 -8.36
C VAL A 199 -5.49 -19.70 -8.92
N GLU A 200 -5.80 -20.64 -8.02
CA GLU A 200 -6.37 -21.97 -8.31
C GLU A 200 -5.50 -22.88 -9.20
N CYS A 201 -4.23 -22.54 -9.39
CA CYS A 201 -3.29 -23.35 -10.15
C CYS A 201 -1.83 -22.99 -9.83
N ARG A 202 -0.90 -23.85 -10.28
CA ARG A 202 0.51 -23.46 -10.42
C ARG A 202 0.70 -22.64 -11.71
N PRO A 203 1.21 -21.40 -11.61
CA PRO A 203 1.26 -20.50 -12.74
C PRO A 203 2.54 -20.64 -13.57
N ASP A 204 3.57 -21.34 -13.08
CA ASP A 204 4.88 -21.48 -13.71
C ASP A 204 4.78 -21.94 -15.18
N GLY A 205 5.46 -21.23 -16.08
CA GLY A 205 5.52 -21.51 -17.51
C GLY A 205 4.23 -21.25 -18.30
N LYS A 206 3.16 -20.75 -17.66
CA LYS A 206 1.90 -20.41 -18.32
C LYS A 206 1.84 -18.93 -18.69
N LEU A 207 0.89 -18.59 -19.55
CA LEU A 207 0.60 -17.21 -19.91
C LEU A 207 -0.27 -16.55 -18.83
N ILE A 208 0.03 -15.30 -18.53
CA ILE A 208 -0.63 -14.54 -17.45
C ILE A 208 -2.15 -14.39 -17.64
N TRP A 209 -2.61 -14.14 -18.86
CA TRP A 209 -4.04 -13.97 -19.12
C TRP A 209 -4.83 -15.28 -18.98
N ASP A 210 -4.18 -16.43 -19.19
CA ASP A 210 -4.80 -17.74 -18.97
C ASP A 210 -4.90 -18.05 -17.48
N VAL A 211 -3.84 -17.73 -16.72
CA VAL A 211 -3.83 -17.87 -15.24
C VAL A 211 -4.86 -16.95 -14.60
N LEU A 212 -4.98 -15.70 -15.05
CA LEU A 212 -5.98 -14.75 -14.56
C LEU A 212 -7.41 -15.03 -15.05
N LYS A 213 -7.63 -16.08 -15.85
CA LYS A 213 -8.94 -16.47 -16.42
C LYS A 213 -9.62 -15.31 -17.15
N LEU A 214 -8.85 -14.50 -17.89
CA LEU A 214 -9.41 -13.35 -18.59
C LEU A 214 -10.32 -13.82 -19.75
N PRO A 215 -11.52 -13.22 -19.91
CA PRO A 215 -12.37 -13.52 -21.05
C PRO A 215 -11.68 -13.14 -22.37
N GLU A 216 -11.89 -13.89 -23.45
CA GLU A 216 -11.20 -13.70 -24.74
C GLU A 216 -11.27 -12.26 -25.26
N ASN A 217 -12.41 -11.58 -25.06
CA ASN A 217 -12.61 -10.19 -25.49
C ASN A 217 -11.76 -9.16 -24.71
N LYS A 218 -11.19 -9.52 -23.56
CA LYS A 218 -10.33 -8.65 -22.73
C LYS A 218 -8.84 -8.93 -22.89
N VAL A 219 -8.46 -10.08 -23.44
CA VAL A 219 -7.04 -10.51 -23.56
C VAL A 219 -6.23 -9.50 -24.39
N GLU A 220 -6.78 -9.03 -25.52
CA GLU A 220 -6.06 -8.09 -26.39
C GLU A 220 -5.82 -6.72 -25.72
N GLY A 221 -6.79 -6.25 -24.94
CA GLY A 221 -6.64 -5.03 -24.14
C GLY A 221 -5.57 -5.19 -23.05
N PHE A 222 -5.56 -6.34 -22.37
CA PHE A 222 -4.57 -6.66 -21.36
C PHE A 222 -3.14 -6.71 -21.94
N LYS A 223 -2.95 -7.32 -23.12
CA LYS A 223 -1.64 -7.35 -23.79
C LYS A 223 -1.10 -5.96 -24.10
N LYS A 224 -1.95 -5.04 -24.56
CA LYS A 224 -1.57 -3.64 -24.82
C LYS A 224 -1.20 -2.90 -23.55
N TRP A 225 -1.99 -3.09 -22.49
CA TRP A 225 -1.67 -2.55 -21.16
C TRP A 225 -0.32 -3.05 -20.66
N MET A 226 -0.09 -4.37 -20.75
CA MET A 226 1.19 -4.99 -20.39
C MET A 226 2.37 -4.41 -21.18
N GLN A 227 2.26 -4.32 -22.50
CA GLN A 227 3.30 -3.70 -23.33
C GLN A 227 3.58 -2.26 -22.90
N THR A 228 2.54 -1.49 -22.58
CA THR A 228 2.67 -0.11 -22.11
C THR A 228 3.41 -0.02 -20.77
N LEU A 229 3.18 -0.98 -19.84
CA LEU A 229 3.93 -1.06 -18.58
C LEU A 229 5.43 -1.20 -18.81
N PHE A 230 5.83 -2.11 -19.71
CA PHE A 230 7.24 -2.37 -20.01
C PHE A 230 7.90 -1.28 -20.88
N MET A 231 7.13 -0.42 -21.54
CA MET A 231 7.67 0.73 -22.28
C MET A 231 8.13 1.86 -21.35
N GLU A 232 7.72 1.87 -20.09
CA GLU A 232 8.10 2.85 -19.05
C GLU A 232 7.88 4.33 -19.46
N MET A 233 6.88 4.59 -20.31
CA MET A 233 6.54 5.94 -20.80
C MET A 233 5.79 6.79 -19.75
N LEU A 234 5.16 6.13 -18.77
CA LEU A 234 4.41 6.73 -17.66
C LEU A 234 4.81 6.05 -16.34
N PRO A 235 4.60 6.71 -15.19
CA PRO A 235 4.85 6.10 -13.89
C PRO A 235 4.08 4.78 -13.72
N PHE A 236 4.73 3.76 -13.18
CA PHE A 236 4.14 2.44 -13.00
C PHE A 236 2.90 2.47 -12.09
N GLU A 237 2.91 3.32 -11.05
CA GLU A 237 1.81 3.49 -10.09
C GLU A 237 0.53 4.02 -10.73
N ASP A 238 0.64 4.78 -11.83
CA ASP A 238 -0.52 5.30 -12.56
C ASP A 238 -1.11 4.24 -13.51
N LEU A 239 -0.28 3.32 -13.99
CA LEU A 239 -0.68 2.28 -14.93
C LEU A 239 -1.13 0.99 -14.24
N SER A 240 -0.57 0.63 -13.09
CA SER A 240 -0.90 -0.62 -12.39
C SER A 240 -2.38 -0.79 -12.05
N PRO A 241 -3.16 0.25 -11.66
CA PRO A 241 -4.57 0.11 -11.33
C PRO A 241 -5.47 -0.13 -12.55
N LEU A 242 -4.95 0.09 -13.77
CA LEU A 242 -5.69 -0.16 -15.02
C LEU A 242 -5.75 -1.65 -15.38
N GLY A 243 -4.91 -2.47 -14.75
CA GLY A 243 -4.98 -3.92 -14.86
C GLY A 243 -6.14 -4.53 -14.06
N PRO A 244 -6.38 -5.85 -14.20
CA PRO A 244 -7.31 -6.58 -13.34
C PRO A 244 -6.87 -6.47 -11.88
N THR A 245 -7.71 -5.88 -11.03
CA THR A 245 -7.43 -5.72 -9.59
C THR A 245 -7.98 -6.87 -8.75
N THR A 246 -8.80 -7.75 -9.34
CA THR A 246 -9.38 -8.91 -8.67
C THR A 246 -9.30 -10.16 -9.52
N TYR A 247 -9.24 -11.32 -8.87
CA TYR A 247 -9.24 -12.62 -9.52
C TYR A 247 -10.59 -13.34 -9.31
N PRO A 248 -11.21 -13.90 -10.39
CA PRO A 248 -12.51 -14.59 -10.32
C PRO A 248 -12.37 -16.01 -9.76
N HIS A 249 -12.35 -16.12 -8.43
CA HIS A 249 -12.17 -17.38 -7.71
C HIS A 249 -13.43 -18.25 -7.72
N SER A 250 -13.31 -19.57 -7.97
CA SER A 250 -14.46 -20.49 -8.09
C SER A 250 -15.26 -20.67 -6.79
N ALA A 251 -14.58 -20.63 -5.64
CA ALA A 251 -15.20 -20.63 -4.31
C ALA A 251 -15.73 -19.25 -3.86
N ASN A 252 -15.86 -18.28 -4.77
CA ASN A 252 -16.36 -16.93 -4.50
C ASN A 252 -15.57 -16.16 -3.42
N ARG A 253 -14.26 -16.41 -3.34
CA ARG A 253 -13.32 -15.67 -2.48
C ARG A 253 -12.93 -14.36 -3.15
N ASN A 254 -12.72 -13.32 -2.35
CA ASN A 254 -12.25 -12.03 -2.83
C ASN A 254 -10.73 -12.03 -2.88
N ILE A 255 -10.18 -12.31 -4.05
CA ILE A 255 -8.74 -12.30 -4.28
C ILE A 255 -8.35 -10.97 -4.92
N ALA A 256 -7.57 -10.16 -4.22
CA ALA A 256 -7.00 -8.92 -4.72
C ALA A 256 -5.68 -9.20 -5.45
N LEU A 257 -5.47 -8.49 -6.56
CA LEU A 257 -4.26 -8.57 -7.38
C LEU A 257 -3.52 -7.23 -7.33
N GLU A 258 -2.29 -7.27 -6.85
CA GLU A 258 -1.37 -6.12 -6.84
C GLU A 258 -0.19 -6.40 -7.76
N TYR A 259 0.32 -5.36 -8.42
CA TYR A 259 1.41 -5.45 -9.38
C TYR A 259 2.58 -4.60 -8.89
N HIS A 260 3.80 -5.15 -8.95
CA HIS A 260 5.03 -4.44 -8.60
C HIS A 260 6.11 -4.66 -9.66
N PRO A 261 6.91 -3.64 -10.01
CA PRO A 261 7.94 -3.77 -11.01
C PRO A 261 9.15 -4.56 -10.46
N LEU A 262 9.62 -5.54 -11.23
CA LEU A 262 10.92 -6.18 -11.02
C LEU A 262 11.95 -5.51 -11.92
N ARG A 263 13.00 -4.94 -11.32
CA ARG A 263 14.05 -4.20 -12.04
C ARG A 263 15.39 -4.91 -11.97
N SER A 264 16.17 -4.82 -13.04
CA SER A 264 17.55 -5.27 -13.13
C SER A 264 18.49 -4.41 -12.28
N ALA A 265 19.75 -4.83 -12.15
CA ALA A 265 20.81 -4.01 -11.55
C ALA A 265 21.07 -2.70 -12.31
N GLU A 266 20.71 -2.63 -13.59
CA GLU A 266 20.84 -1.45 -14.45
C GLU A 266 19.57 -0.56 -14.40
N GLY A 267 18.55 -0.95 -13.63
CA GLY A 267 17.33 -0.19 -13.40
C GLY A 267 16.21 -0.44 -14.42
N THR A 268 16.47 -1.25 -15.45
CA THR A 268 15.48 -1.63 -16.48
C THR A 268 14.46 -2.61 -15.93
N MET A 269 13.18 -2.50 -16.34
CA MET A 269 12.15 -3.45 -15.94
C MET A 269 12.34 -4.80 -16.64
N GLU A 270 12.52 -5.87 -15.86
CA GLU A 270 12.69 -7.25 -16.37
C GLU A 270 11.42 -8.09 -16.22
N GLY A 271 10.54 -7.70 -15.30
CA GLY A 271 9.28 -8.40 -15.07
C GLY A 271 8.33 -7.61 -14.18
N VAL A 272 7.16 -8.18 -13.97
CA VAL A 272 6.16 -7.66 -13.02
C VAL A 272 5.82 -8.77 -12.04
N VAL A 273 6.03 -8.48 -10.76
CA VAL A 273 5.61 -9.33 -9.64
C VAL A 273 4.11 -9.11 -9.43
N VAL A 274 3.34 -10.18 -9.39
CA VAL A 274 1.92 -10.16 -9.05
C VAL A 274 1.76 -10.77 -7.66
N VAL A 275 1.02 -10.06 -6.81
CA VAL A 275 0.65 -10.50 -5.47
C VAL A 275 -0.85 -10.73 -5.43
N ALA A 276 -1.25 -11.99 -5.28
CA ALA A 276 -2.62 -12.43 -5.14
C ALA A 276 -2.94 -12.68 -3.66
N SER A 277 -3.77 -11.82 -3.08
CA SER A 277 -4.11 -11.85 -1.65
C SER A 277 -5.56 -12.19 -1.43
N ASP A 278 -5.85 -13.19 -0.59
CA ASP A 278 -7.22 -13.44 -0.13
C ASP A 278 -7.61 -12.39 0.92
N ILE A 279 -8.44 -11.44 0.49
CA ILE A 279 -8.98 -10.36 1.32
C ILE A 279 -10.45 -10.61 1.70
N THR A 280 -10.94 -11.84 1.58
CA THR A 280 -12.34 -12.19 1.88
C THR A 280 -12.72 -11.81 3.30
N SER A 281 -11.92 -12.20 4.29
CA SER A 281 -12.17 -11.87 5.70
C SER A 281 -12.15 -10.37 5.98
N LEU A 282 -11.28 -9.63 5.28
CA LEU A 282 -11.20 -8.18 5.41
C LEU A 282 -12.47 -7.50 4.86
N ILE A 283 -12.94 -7.92 3.69
CA ILE A 283 -14.18 -7.39 3.10
C ILE A 283 -15.39 -7.74 3.96
N GLU A 284 -15.47 -8.97 4.47
CA GLU A 284 -16.53 -9.40 5.39
C GLU A 284 -16.52 -8.57 6.69
N ALA A 285 -15.35 -8.38 7.29
CA ALA A 285 -15.19 -7.55 8.48
C ALA A 285 -15.56 -6.08 8.22
N GLN A 286 -15.17 -5.52 7.07
CA GLN A 286 -15.54 -4.16 6.68
C GLN A 286 -17.04 -4.02 6.48
N LYS A 287 -17.68 -5.00 5.81
CA LYS A 287 -19.14 -5.02 5.64
C LYS A 287 -19.86 -5.10 6.99
N GLN A 288 -19.35 -5.93 7.91
CA GLN A 288 -19.88 -6.04 9.28
C GLN A 288 -19.69 -4.75 10.09
N ALA A 289 -18.53 -4.10 9.97
CA ALA A 289 -18.28 -2.82 10.64
C ALA A 289 -19.20 -1.72 10.11
N GLU A 290 -19.49 -1.70 8.80
CA GLU A 290 -20.44 -0.76 8.22
C GLU A 290 -21.86 -1.03 8.72
N THR A 291 -22.30 -2.30 8.80
CA THR A 291 -23.64 -2.62 9.36
C THR A 291 -23.75 -2.25 10.84
N GLU A 292 -22.72 -2.51 11.65
CA GLU A 292 -22.69 -2.09 13.05
C GLU A 292 -22.71 -0.57 13.22
N LYS A 293 -21.97 0.16 12.37
CA LYS A 293 -21.95 1.62 12.36
C LYS A 293 -23.33 2.19 11.99
N GLU A 294 -23.99 1.62 11.00
CA GLU A 294 -25.36 2.00 10.65
C GLU A 294 -26.35 1.70 11.79
N HIS A 295 -26.24 0.54 12.43
CA HIS A 295 -27.05 0.21 13.61
C HIS A 295 -26.81 1.17 14.77
N ALA A 296 -25.56 1.60 15.01
CA ALA A 296 -25.24 2.61 16.00
C ALA A 296 -25.85 3.97 15.66
N LYS A 297 -25.83 4.39 14.39
CA LYS A 297 -26.48 5.64 13.93
C LYS A 297 -27.97 5.60 14.14
N LEU A 298 -28.62 4.47 13.82
CA LEU A 298 -30.03 4.24 14.12
C LEU A 298 -30.27 4.52 15.60
N ILE A 299 -29.61 3.79 16.51
CA ILE A 299 -29.75 3.97 17.97
C ILE A 299 -29.55 5.43 18.41
N ILE A 300 -28.50 6.10 17.91
CA ILE A 300 -28.22 7.51 18.26
C ILE A 300 -29.37 8.42 17.82
N ASN A 301 -29.87 8.27 16.60
CA ASN A 301 -30.98 9.07 16.09
C ASN A 301 -32.27 8.78 16.86
N MET A 302 -32.48 7.53 17.28
CA MET A 302 -33.61 7.14 18.13
C MET A 302 -33.55 7.79 19.52
N ILE A 303 -32.36 7.83 20.14
CA ILE A 303 -32.17 8.41 21.47
C ILE A 303 -32.28 9.95 21.41
N LYS A 304 -31.67 10.58 20.41
CA LYS A 304 -31.69 12.04 20.23
C LYS A 304 -33.11 12.59 20.08
N SER A 305 -33.97 11.85 19.38
CA SER A 305 -35.29 12.32 18.97
C SER A 305 -36.38 11.29 19.32
N LYS A 306 -36.44 10.92 20.62
CA LYS A 306 -37.34 9.87 21.11
C LYS A 306 -38.81 10.14 20.79
N ARG A 307 -39.27 11.40 20.82
CA ARG A 307 -40.68 11.73 20.53
C ARG A 307 -40.97 11.65 19.03
N GLU A 308 -40.03 12.10 18.22
CA GLU A 308 -40.12 12.13 16.77
C GLU A 308 -40.16 10.71 16.19
N ILE A 309 -39.36 9.79 16.73
CA ILE A 309 -39.44 8.39 16.28
C ILE A 309 -40.73 7.71 16.69
N HIS A 310 -41.26 7.97 17.90
CA HIS A 310 -42.58 7.42 18.28
C HIS A 310 -43.68 7.94 17.35
N ARG A 311 -43.64 9.23 17.00
CA ARG A 311 -44.55 9.81 16.02
C ARG A 311 -44.40 9.15 14.65
N PHE A 312 -43.17 9.01 14.17
CA PHE A 312 -42.91 8.33 12.90
C PHE A 312 -43.42 6.88 12.91
N ILE A 313 -43.22 6.13 13.99
CA ILE A 313 -43.72 4.75 14.11
C ILE A 313 -45.25 4.71 13.99
N GLN A 314 -45.95 5.61 14.69
CA GLN A 314 -47.42 5.70 14.61
C GLN A 314 -47.89 6.11 13.22
N GLU A 315 -47.27 7.13 12.61
CA GLU A 315 -47.56 7.56 11.25
C GLU A 315 -47.31 6.43 10.23
N ALA A 316 -46.16 5.76 10.33
CA ALA A 316 -45.77 4.66 9.47
C ALA A 316 -46.74 3.47 9.57
N GLN A 317 -47.21 3.11 10.76
CA GLN A 317 -48.26 2.09 10.93
C GLN A 317 -49.55 2.47 10.20
N GLY A 318 -49.99 3.73 10.32
CA GLY A 318 -51.16 4.23 9.59
C GLY A 318 -50.98 4.21 8.07
N LEU A 319 -49.80 4.63 7.59
CA LEU A 319 -49.45 4.60 6.17
C LEU A 319 -49.41 3.16 5.63
N LEU A 320 -48.82 2.22 6.37
CA LEU A 320 -48.74 0.80 5.99
C LEU A 320 -50.11 0.15 5.92
N ILE A 321 -51.02 0.46 6.85
CA ILE A 321 -52.42 0.00 6.78
C ILE A 321 -53.07 0.52 5.49
N SER A 322 -52.94 1.81 5.19
CA SER A 322 -53.50 2.40 3.97
C SER A 322 -52.89 1.79 2.69
N VAL A 323 -51.57 1.56 2.67
CA VAL A 323 -50.87 0.86 1.58
C VAL A 323 -51.43 -0.56 1.41
N ARG A 324 -51.55 -1.31 2.51
CA ARG A 324 -52.05 -2.70 2.54
C ARG A 324 -53.49 -2.78 2.03
N GLU A 325 -54.37 -1.89 2.48
CA GLU A 325 -55.76 -1.81 2.02
C GLU A 325 -55.83 -1.58 0.51
N GLU A 326 -55.00 -0.68 -0.01
CA GLU A 326 -54.99 -0.35 -1.43
C GLU A 326 -54.48 -1.51 -2.30
N VAL A 327 -53.38 -2.16 -1.90
CA VAL A 327 -52.82 -3.29 -2.67
C VAL A 327 -53.57 -4.62 -2.49
N SER A 328 -54.49 -4.70 -1.52
CA SER A 328 -55.31 -5.89 -1.27
C SER A 328 -56.62 -5.91 -2.02
N LYS A 329 -56.99 -4.83 -2.71
CA LYS A 329 -58.18 -4.82 -3.59
C LYS A 329 -57.99 -5.80 -4.74
N ASP A 330 -59.04 -6.56 -5.06
CA ASP A 330 -59.00 -7.58 -6.12
C ASP A 330 -59.20 -6.98 -7.54
N GLU A 331 -59.80 -5.78 -7.65
CA GLU A 331 -60.06 -5.11 -8.93
C GLU A 331 -59.80 -3.59 -8.88
N ALA A 332 -59.41 -3.04 -10.03
CA ALA A 332 -59.16 -1.62 -10.27
C ALA A 332 -60.46 -0.77 -10.14
N PRO A 333 -60.39 0.54 -9.86
CA PRO A 333 -59.20 1.39 -9.88
C PRO A 333 -58.44 1.45 -8.56
N TYR A 334 -57.11 1.39 -8.65
CA TYR A 334 -56.20 1.62 -7.53
C TYR A 334 -55.85 3.10 -7.43
N ASP A 335 -55.81 3.63 -6.21
CA ASP A 335 -55.37 4.99 -5.94
C ASP A 335 -53.83 5.07 -5.90
N THR A 336 -53.27 5.19 -7.10
CA THR A 336 -51.81 5.26 -7.32
C THR A 336 -51.17 6.52 -6.74
N GLU A 337 -51.92 7.60 -6.64
CA GLU A 337 -51.42 8.88 -6.12
C GLU A 337 -51.28 8.81 -4.61
N THR A 338 -52.29 8.28 -3.91
CA THR A 338 -52.21 8.00 -2.47
C THR A 338 -51.13 6.96 -2.17
N LEU A 339 -51.03 5.88 -2.96
CA LEU A 339 -50.01 4.85 -2.77
C LEU A 339 -48.59 5.43 -2.90
N PHE A 340 -48.35 6.25 -3.94
CA PHE A 340 -47.08 6.94 -4.12
C PHE A 340 -46.78 7.90 -2.98
N ARG A 341 -47.75 8.73 -2.56
CA ARG A 341 -47.58 9.67 -1.43
C ARG A 341 -47.26 8.94 -0.12
N ASN A 342 -47.93 7.82 0.15
CA ASN A 342 -47.70 7.04 1.35
C ASN A 342 -46.29 6.42 1.35
N LEU A 343 -45.87 5.82 0.24
CA LEU A 343 -44.50 5.30 0.09
C LEU A 343 -43.44 6.40 0.19
N HIS A 344 -43.72 7.57 -0.38
CA HIS A 344 -42.81 8.73 -0.32
C HIS A 344 -42.63 9.26 1.09
N THR A 345 -43.72 9.37 1.83
CA THR A 345 -43.72 9.81 3.23
C THR A 345 -43.01 8.78 4.11
N LEU A 346 -43.30 7.49 3.92
CA LEU A 346 -42.66 6.40 4.64
C LEU A 346 -41.15 6.34 4.37
N LYS A 347 -40.73 6.52 3.10
CA LYS A 347 -39.31 6.62 2.70
C LYS A 347 -38.62 7.79 3.40
N GLY A 348 -39.24 8.97 3.40
CA GLY A 348 -38.68 10.17 4.02
C GLY A 348 -38.47 10.01 5.52
N GLY A 349 -39.47 9.46 6.23
CA GLY A 349 -39.35 9.16 7.65
C GLY A 349 -38.33 8.06 7.96
N ALA A 350 -38.33 6.97 7.20
CA ALA A 350 -37.35 5.89 7.37
C ALA A 350 -35.91 6.38 7.16
N ALA A 351 -35.66 7.22 6.15
CA ALA A 351 -34.35 7.80 5.88
C ALA A 351 -33.89 8.75 7.01
N LEU A 352 -34.80 9.53 7.60
CA LEU A 352 -34.49 10.44 8.72
C LEU A 352 -33.95 9.68 9.94
N PHE A 353 -34.50 8.49 10.21
CA PHE A 353 -34.07 7.65 11.33
C PHE A 353 -33.01 6.61 10.95
N SER A 354 -32.46 6.64 9.73
CA SER A 354 -31.49 5.66 9.24
C SER A 354 -32.02 4.21 9.19
N ILE A 355 -33.33 4.03 8.95
CA ILE A 355 -33.95 2.71 8.75
C ILE A 355 -33.84 2.34 7.27
N LYS A 356 -32.65 1.88 6.88
CA LYS A 356 -32.24 1.76 5.48
C LYS A 356 -33.08 0.77 4.68
N GLU A 357 -33.37 -0.40 5.25
CA GLU A 357 -34.10 -1.49 4.60
C GLU A 357 -35.50 -1.03 4.19
N VAL A 358 -36.18 -0.30 5.07
CA VAL A 358 -37.50 0.28 4.80
C VAL A 358 -37.40 1.38 3.74
N ALA A 359 -36.43 2.29 3.88
CA ALA A 359 -36.25 3.40 2.94
C ALA A 359 -35.94 2.91 1.51
N GLU A 360 -35.07 1.90 1.37
CA GLU A 360 -34.67 1.32 0.09
C GLU A 360 -35.83 0.53 -0.54
N ALA A 361 -36.56 -0.26 0.26
CA ALA A 361 -37.75 -0.98 -0.22
C ALA A 361 -38.86 0.00 -0.67
N CYS A 362 -39.08 1.10 0.06
CA CYS A 362 -40.00 2.16 -0.37
C CYS A 362 -39.56 2.82 -1.68
N HIS A 363 -38.27 3.09 -1.86
CA HIS A 363 -37.75 3.67 -3.10
C HIS A 363 -37.95 2.74 -4.31
N GLN A 364 -37.71 1.44 -4.13
CA GLN A 364 -38.01 0.44 -5.16
C GLN A 364 -39.52 0.38 -5.45
N GLY A 365 -40.36 0.45 -4.42
CA GLY A 365 -41.81 0.53 -4.56
C GLY A 365 -42.29 1.76 -5.35
N GLU A 366 -41.74 2.94 -5.06
CA GLU A 366 -42.00 4.18 -5.81
C GLU A 366 -41.61 4.04 -7.29
N THR A 367 -40.46 3.41 -7.56
CA THR A 367 -39.94 3.22 -8.92
C THR A 367 -40.88 2.32 -9.72
N LEU A 368 -41.31 1.19 -9.14
CA LEU A 368 -42.30 0.30 -9.74
C LEU A 368 -43.63 1.03 -9.99
N LEU A 369 -44.08 1.88 -9.05
CA LEU A 369 -45.28 2.71 -9.22
C LEU A 369 -45.15 3.74 -10.35
N ALA A 370 -43.97 4.35 -10.51
CA ALA A 370 -43.71 5.32 -11.56
C ALA A 370 -43.71 4.66 -12.95
N GLU A 371 -43.10 3.48 -13.08
CA GLU A 371 -43.11 2.69 -14.32
C GLU A 371 -44.53 2.21 -14.70
N LEU A 372 -45.40 2.03 -13.71
CA LEU A 372 -46.77 1.57 -13.90
C LEU A 372 -47.76 2.64 -14.37
N LYS A 373 -47.45 3.94 -14.24
CA LYS A 373 -48.39 5.04 -14.52
C LYS A 373 -49.07 4.95 -15.89
N ASP A 374 -48.39 4.43 -16.91
CA ASP A 374 -48.88 4.39 -18.29
C ASP A 374 -49.23 2.98 -18.82
N ASN A 375 -48.92 1.89 -18.09
CA ASN A 375 -49.07 0.53 -18.62
C ASN A 375 -49.39 -0.53 -17.54
N TRP A 376 -50.62 -0.49 -17.01
CA TRP A 376 -51.09 -1.41 -15.97
C TRP A 376 -51.23 -2.84 -16.47
N THR A 377 -50.37 -3.74 -15.98
CA THR A 377 -50.49 -5.19 -16.21
C THR A 377 -50.59 -5.95 -14.90
N ARG A 378 -51.34 -7.06 -14.91
CA ARG A 378 -51.52 -7.92 -13.72
C ARG A 378 -50.19 -8.41 -13.12
N PRO A 379 -49.15 -8.80 -13.89
CA PRO A 379 -47.85 -9.19 -13.34
C PRO A 379 -47.10 -8.05 -12.64
N ALA A 380 -47.16 -6.83 -13.18
CA ALA A 380 -46.50 -5.67 -12.60
C ALA A 380 -47.18 -5.24 -11.29
N PHE A 381 -48.52 -5.34 -11.20
CA PHE A 381 -49.24 -5.12 -9.94
C PHE A 381 -48.92 -6.18 -8.87
N ILE A 382 -48.79 -7.45 -9.26
CA ILE A 382 -48.35 -8.51 -8.32
C ILE A 382 -46.96 -8.20 -7.76
N SER A 383 -46.06 -7.69 -8.61
CA SER A 383 -44.70 -7.30 -8.20
C SER A 383 -44.71 -6.11 -7.22
N LEU A 384 -45.52 -5.09 -7.50
CA LEU A 384 -45.73 -3.96 -6.59
C LEU A 384 -46.34 -4.42 -5.26
N ARG A 385 -47.38 -5.26 -5.29
CA ARG A 385 -48.03 -5.82 -4.10
C ARG A 385 -47.03 -6.61 -3.25
N ALA A 386 -46.22 -7.45 -3.86
CA ALA A 386 -45.16 -8.19 -3.16
C ALA A 386 -44.15 -7.23 -2.50
N LYS A 387 -43.73 -6.17 -3.21
CA LYS A 387 -42.83 -5.15 -2.67
C LYS A 387 -43.46 -4.38 -1.50
N CYS A 388 -44.76 -4.06 -1.55
CA CYS A 388 -45.46 -3.41 -0.44
C CYS A 388 -45.51 -4.30 0.81
N PHE A 389 -45.72 -5.62 0.66
CA PHE A 389 -45.64 -6.56 1.79
C PHE A 389 -44.22 -6.67 2.35
N GLU A 390 -43.20 -6.65 1.50
CA GLU A 390 -41.80 -6.67 1.93
C GLU A 390 -41.44 -5.42 2.77
N ILE A 391 -41.92 -4.24 2.38
CA ILE A 391 -41.77 -3.01 3.18
C ILE A 391 -42.36 -3.18 4.58
N GLU A 392 -43.57 -3.77 4.66
CA GLU A 392 -44.24 -4.01 5.93
C GLU A 392 -43.48 -5.03 6.80
N GLU A 393 -42.93 -6.08 6.20
CA GLU A 393 -42.09 -7.07 6.88
C GLU A 393 -40.82 -6.43 7.45
N TYR A 394 -40.10 -5.61 6.66
CA TYR A 394 -38.93 -4.89 7.14
C TYR A 394 -39.26 -3.91 8.26
N PHE A 395 -40.40 -3.23 8.18
CA PHE A 395 -40.83 -2.33 9.23
C PHE A 395 -41.20 -3.07 10.53
N PHE A 396 -41.87 -4.22 10.42
CA PHE A 396 -42.20 -5.03 11.60
C PHE A 396 -40.94 -5.59 12.26
N LYS A 397 -39.99 -6.10 11.47
CA LYS A 397 -38.68 -6.56 11.96
C LYS A 397 -37.94 -5.45 12.69
N PHE A 398 -37.93 -4.24 12.13
CA PHE A 398 -37.37 -3.06 12.78
C PHE A 398 -38.02 -2.80 14.16
N LEU A 399 -39.34 -2.91 14.28
CA LEU A 399 -40.03 -2.72 15.56
C LEU A 399 -39.66 -3.80 16.59
N GLU A 400 -39.49 -5.05 16.18
CA GLU A 400 -39.06 -6.12 17.08
C GLU A 400 -37.63 -5.92 17.58
N GLU A 401 -36.70 -5.60 16.69
CA GLU A 401 -35.28 -5.39 17.02
C GLU A 401 -35.08 -4.16 17.93
N THR A 402 -35.94 -3.16 17.81
CA THR A 402 -35.82 -1.92 18.57
C THR A 402 -36.69 -1.84 19.82
N LYS A 403 -37.48 -2.88 20.10
CA LYS A 403 -38.42 -2.96 21.22
C LYS A 403 -37.76 -2.73 22.58
N GLU A 404 -36.56 -3.28 22.80
CA GLU A 404 -35.83 -3.12 24.06
C GLU A 404 -35.32 -1.68 24.28
N ILE A 405 -35.02 -0.97 23.18
CA ILE A 405 -34.46 0.40 23.21
C ILE A 405 -35.57 1.44 23.37
N LEU A 406 -36.67 1.28 22.64
CA LEU A 406 -37.82 2.19 22.72
C LEU A 406 -38.63 2.00 24.01
N GLY A 407 -38.51 0.81 24.62
CA GLY A 407 -39.38 0.38 25.72
C GLY A 407 -40.77 0.00 25.21
N SER A 408 -41.58 -0.58 26.09
CA SER A 408 -42.98 -0.98 25.78
C SER A 408 -43.90 0.17 25.34
N SER A 409 -43.45 1.43 25.42
CA SER A 409 -44.18 2.64 24.98
C SER A 409 -44.26 2.78 23.44
N ALA A 410 -43.42 2.06 22.67
CA ALA A 410 -43.56 1.97 21.20
C ALA A 410 -44.61 0.93 20.75
N LEU A 411 -45.12 0.12 21.67
CA LEU A 411 -46.24 -0.78 21.44
C LEU A 411 -47.53 -0.13 21.94
N PRO A 412 -48.71 -0.52 21.42
CA PRO A 412 -49.96 0.24 21.53
C PRO A 412 -50.59 0.33 22.94
N GLU A 413 -49.87 -0.03 24.01
CA GLU A 413 -50.44 -0.15 25.36
C GLU A 413 -50.56 1.19 26.11
N GLU A 414 -49.85 2.24 25.69
CA GLU A 414 -50.13 3.59 26.19
C GLU A 414 -51.18 4.27 25.30
N ARG A 415 -52.41 4.39 25.82
CA ARG A 415 -53.48 5.19 25.20
C ARG A 415 -53.04 6.66 25.14
N GLN A 416 -52.42 7.06 24.04
CA GLN A 416 -52.29 8.47 23.69
C GLN A 416 -53.67 8.96 23.21
N ILE A 417 -54.23 9.92 23.95
CA ILE A 417 -55.48 10.58 23.59
C ILE A 417 -55.14 12.03 23.31
N GLU A 418 -55.35 12.45 22.07
CA GLU A 418 -55.24 13.86 21.71
C GLU A 418 -56.49 14.60 22.20
N ILE A 419 -56.28 15.59 23.07
CA ILE A 419 -57.35 16.37 23.69
C ILE A 419 -57.19 17.81 23.25
N ALA A 420 -58.22 18.35 22.59
CA ALA A 420 -58.28 19.79 22.32
C ALA A 420 -58.16 20.56 23.64
N ILE A 421 -57.24 21.53 23.70
CA ILE A 421 -56.93 22.25 24.93
C ILE A 421 -58.12 23.02 25.49
N SER A 422 -59.05 23.45 24.64
CA SER A 422 -60.33 24.01 25.08
C SER A 422 -61.10 23.04 25.99
N LYS A 423 -61.11 21.75 25.66
CA LYS A 423 -61.73 20.68 26.45
C LYS A 423 -60.98 20.45 27.76
N LEU A 424 -59.65 20.47 27.73
CA LEU A 424 -58.80 20.36 28.93
C LEU A 424 -59.09 21.51 29.91
N ASN A 425 -59.22 22.73 29.41
CA ASN A 425 -59.57 23.89 30.23
C ASN A 425 -61.01 23.85 30.77
N ASP A 426 -61.96 23.35 30.00
CA ASP A 426 -63.33 23.17 30.50
C ASP A 426 -63.38 22.11 31.62
N ILE A 427 -62.54 21.07 31.53
CA ILE A 427 -62.33 20.11 32.62
C ILE A 427 -61.70 20.82 33.83
N ALA A 428 -60.60 21.54 33.64
CA ALA A 428 -59.94 22.28 34.71
C ALA A 428 -60.88 23.28 35.39
N ARG A 429 -61.70 24.03 34.64
CA ARG A 429 -62.71 24.94 35.22
C ARG A 429 -63.77 24.21 36.05
N LYS A 430 -64.29 23.07 35.55
CA LYS A 430 -65.25 22.25 36.30
C LYS A 430 -64.63 21.70 37.59
N VAL A 431 -63.40 21.18 37.52
CA VAL A 431 -62.66 20.70 38.68
C VAL A 431 -62.39 21.85 39.66
N GLY A 432 -61.94 23.00 39.18
CA GLY A 432 -61.66 24.19 39.99
C GLY A 432 -62.87 24.76 40.73
N SER A 433 -64.08 24.54 40.20
CA SER A 433 -65.34 24.96 40.84
C SER A 433 -65.75 24.08 42.03
N LEU A 434 -65.11 22.92 42.22
CA LEU A 434 -65.37 22.03 43.36
C LEU A 434 -64.63 22.50 44.61
N PRO A 435 -65.13 22.21 45.83
CA PRO A 435 -64.43 22.52 47.08
C PRO A 435 -63.05 21.86 47.11
N GLY A 436 -61.98 22.67 47.20
CA GLY A 436 -60.59 22.20 47.16
C GLY A 436 -60.05 21.84 45.76
N GLY A 437 -60.89 21.90 44.73
CA GLY A 437 -60.52 21.54 43.36
C GLY A 437 -59.65 22.57 42.64
N GLY A 438 -59.47 23.76 43.20
CA GLY A 438 -58.62 24.81 42.62
C GLY A 438 -57.17 24.37 42.43
N HIS A 439 -56.57 23.71 43.44
CA HIS A 439 -55.19 23.20 43.33
C HIS A 439 -55.10 22.05 42.31
N VAL A 440 -56.08 21.14 42.31
CA VAL A 440 -56.12 20.01 41.36
C VAL A 440 -56.26 20.50 39.92
N ALA A 441 -57.10 21.52 39.68
CA ALA A 441 -57.23 22.12 38.37
C ALA A 441 -55.95 22.81 37.89
N GLN A 442 -55.22 23.45 38.82
CA GLN A 442 -53.95 24.10 38.52
C GLN A 442 -52.85 23.09 38.21
N GLU A 443 -52.75 22.01 38.98
CA GLU A 443 -51.81 20.90 38.76
C GLU A 443 -52.09 20.19 37.43
N LEU A 444 -53.36 19.93 37.12
CA LEU A 444 -53.79 19.35 35.85
C LEU A 444 -53.36 20.21 34.64
N LEU A 445 -53.48 21.54 34.74
CA LEU A 445 -53.06 22.44 33.66
C LEU A 445 -51.54 22.51 33.54
N LEU A 446 -50.82 22.55 34.68
CA LEU A 446 -49.36 22.55 34.71
C LEU A 446 -48.77 21.28 34.08
N GLU A 447 -49.38 20.12 34.32
CA GLU A 447 -48.91 18.84 33.79
C GLU A 447 -49.31 18.59 32.33
N LEU A 448 -50.54 18.94 31.94
CA LEU A 448 -51.10 18.50 30.66
C LEU A 448 -51.17 19.58 29.58
N ALA A 449 -51.07 20.87 29.95
CA ALA A 449 -51.28 21.98 29.02
C ALA A 449 -50.07 22.91 28.88
N MET A 450 -49.16 22.89 29.86
CA MET A 450 -48.03 23.81 29.90
C MET A 450 -46.72 23.11 29.55
N GLU A 451 -45.81 23.86 28.94
CA GLU A 451 -44.47 23.40 28.58
C GLU A 451 -43.42 24.41 29.09
N PRO A 452 -42.22 23.94 29.47
CA PRO A 452 -41.16 24.85 29.89
C PRO A 452 -40.72 25.73 28.72
N VAL A 453 -40.48 27.03 28.99
CA VAL A 453 -40.00 28.00 27.99
C VAL A 453 -38.71 27.55 27.32
N LEU A 454 -37.89 26.76 28.02
CA LEU A 454 -36.68 26.11 27.49
C LEU A 454 -36.92 25.41 26.16
N ARG A 455 -38.03 24.67 26.02
CA ARG A 455 -38.32 23.87 24.82
C ARG A 455 -38.46 24.71 23.54
N PHE A 456 -38.87 25.96 23.68
CA PHE A 456 -39.03 26.88 22.54
C PHE A 456 -37.72 27.53 22.10
N VAL A 457 -36.78 27.72 23.04
CA VAL A 457 -35.51 28.42 22.76
C VAL A 457 -34.31 27.49 22.58
N GLU A 458 -34.37 26.26 23.06
CA GLU A 458 -33.32 25.25 22.90
C GLU A 458 -32.94 25.00 21.42
N PRO A 459 -33.88 24.92 20.46
CA PRO A 459 -33.53 24.79 19.03
C PRO A 459 -32.70 25.96 18.49
N TYR A 460 -32.78 27.14 19.10
CA TYR A 460 -32.04 28.32 18.63
C TYR A 460 -30.55 28.26 18.93
N ASN A 461 -30.11 27.42 19.88
CA ASN A 461 -28.70 27.17 20.12
C ASN A 461 -28.02 26.61 18.85
N GLU A 462 -28.61 25.59 18.23
CA GLU A 462 -28.06 25.03 17.00
C GLU A 462 -28.12 25.99 15.82
N VAL A 463 -29.20 26.77 15.71
CA VAL A 463 -29.35 27.77 14.64
C VAL A 463 -28.26 28.84 14.74
N MET A 464 -27.99 29.30 15.96
CA MET A 464 -26.94 30.26 16.27
C MET A 464 -25.54 29.71 15.93
N LEU A 465 -25.20 28.52 16.42
CA LEU A 465 -23.88 27.92 16.22
C LEU A 465 -23.61 27.64 14.74
N ARG A 466 -24.58 27.10 14.01
CA ARG A 466 -24.47 26.86 12.56
C ARG A 466 -24.33 28.14 11.75
N LEU A 467 -25.01 29.22 12.17
CA LEU A 467 -24.88 30.51 11.52
C LEU A 467 -23.51 31.13 11.76
N ALA A 468 -23.01 31.06 13.00
CA ALA A 468 -21.69 31.57 13.37
C ALA A 468 -20.57 30.89 12.57
N GLU A 469 -20.64 29.56 12.44
CA GLU A 469 -19.71 28.77 11.61
C GLU A 469 -19.72 29.22 10.15
N ARG A 470 -20.90 29.51 9.58
CA ARG A 470 -21.02 29.97 8.18
C ARG A 470 -20.40 31.35 7.93
N ILE A 471 -20.35 32.22 8.94
CA ILE A 471 -19.87 33.60 8.82
C ILE A 471 -18.54 33.82 9.53
N ASP A 472 -17.80 32.74 9.80
CA ASP A 472 -16.48 32.71 10.44
C ASP A 472 -16.43 33.45 11.80
N LYS A 473 -17.45 33.25 12.64
CA LYS A 473 -17.50 33.75 14.02
C LYS A 473 -17.41 32.59 15.02
N MET A 474 -16.72 32.81 16.15
CA MET A 474 -16.66 31.85 17.25
C MET A 474 -17.70 32.20 18.32
N MET A 475 -18.46 31.20 18.76
CA MET A 475 -19.58 31.37 19.70
C MET A 475 -19.57 30.30 20.78
N ALA A 476 -19.81 30.72 22.02
CA ALA A 476 -20.13 29.80 23.10
C ALA A 476 -21.59 29.30 22.96
N PRO A 477 -21.93 28.12 23.54
CA PRO A 477 -23.32 27.65 23.59
C PRO A 477 -24.25 28.67 24.25
N LEU A 478 -25.49 28.74 23.77
CA LEU A 478 -26.52 29.64 24.29
C LEU A 478 -26.75 29.38 25.78
N LYS A 479 -26.58 30.43 26.59
CA LYS A 479 -26.87 30.36 28.02
C LYS A 479 -28.35 30.64 28.26
N ILE A 480 -29.06 29.70 28.88
CA ILE A 480 -30.49 29.79 29.15
C ILE A 480 -30.73 29.84 30.65
N ASN A 481 -31.23 30.96 31.15
CA ASN A 481 -31.53 31.17 32.55
C ASN A 481 -33.04 31.12 32.80
N ASN A 482 -33.46 30.42 33.85
CA ASN A 482 -34.87 30.22 34.23
C ASN A 482 -35.73 29.56 33.13
N GLY A 483 -35.15 28.64 32.36
CA GLY A 483 -35.84 27.90 31.29
C GLY A 483 -37.02 27.02 31.76
N ASN A 484 -37.12 26.75 33.05
CA ASN A 484 -38.16 25.89 33.64
C ASN A 484 -39.50 26.63 33.89
N ILE A 485 -39.60 27.92 33.57
CA ILE A 485 -40.87 28.65 33.64
C ILE A 485 -41.84 28.00 32.66
N MET A 486 -43.03 27.65 33.14
CA MET A 486 -44.04 26.94 32.35
C MET A 486 -44.90 27.95 31.59
N VAL A 487 -45.20 27.69 30.32
CA VAL A 487 -46.10 28.50 29.48
C VAL A 487 -47.05 27.63 28.68
N ILE A 488 -48.15 28.21 28.21
CA ILE A 488 -49.10 27.54 27.32
C ILE A 488 -48.64 27.72 25.86
N PRO A 489 -48.25 26.66 25.14
CA PRO A 489 -47.68 26.78 23.80
C PRO A 489 -48.54 27.59 22.82
N GLU A 490 -49.86 27.40 22.83
CA GLU A 490 -50.80 27.99 21.86
C GLU A 490 -50.88 29.52 21.99
N ILE A 491 -50.59 30.04 23.18
CA ILE A 491 -50.59 31.48 23.44
C ILE A 491 -49.27 32.10 22.95
N TYR A 492 -48.13 31.45 23.22
CA TYR A 492 -46.82 32.06 23.02
C TYR A 492 -46.07 31.56 21.77
N ASN A 493 -46.56 30.53 21.07
CA ASN A 493 -45.89 29.95 19.90
C ASN A 493 -45.54 31.00 18.84
N SER A 494 -46.48 31.90 18.53
CA SER A 494 -46.24 33.00 17.58
C SER A 494 -45.08 33.88 18.05
N LEU A 495 -45.09 34.29 19.33
CA LEU A 495 -44.02 35.10 19.91
C LEU A 495 -42.68 34.38 19.87
N PHE A 496 -42.60 33.15 20.42
CA PHE A 496 -41.35 32.39 20.45
C PHE A 496 -40.79 32.17 19.05
N ALA A 497 -41.62 31.81 18.07
CA ALA A 497 -41.21 31.63 16.69
C ALA A 497 -40.53 32.88 16.09
N THR A 498 -40.94 34.08 16.49
CA THR A 498 -40.29 35.33 16.04
C THR A 498 -38.96 35.62 16.73
N LEU A 499 -38.70 35.06 17.92
CA LEU A 499 -37.45 35.33 18.65
C LEU A 499 -36.20 34.82 17.94
N VAL A 500 -36.34 33.87 17.00
CA VAL A 500 -35.23 33.42 16.14
C VAL A 500 -34.53 34.59 15.44
N HIS A 501 -35.27 35.66 15.12
CA HIS A 501 -34.71 36.86 14.49
C HIS A 501 -33.80 37.64 15.44
N ALA A 502 -34.11 37.68 16.74
CA ALA A 502 -33.25 38.30 17.75
C ALA A 502 -31.93 37.54 17.87
N PHE A 503 -31.97 36.21 18.00
CA PHE A 503 -30.77 35.37 18.06
C PHE A 503 -29.94 35.49 16.78
N ARG A 504 -30.59 35.48 15.60
CA ARG A 504 -29.91 35.68 14.32
C ARG A 504 -29.23 37.05 14.24
N ASN A 505 -29.89 38.12 14.68
CA ASN A 505 -29.31 39.46 14.65
C ASN A 505 -28.15 39.62 15.64
N ALA A 506 -28.25 38.99 16.82
CA ALA A 506 -27.14 38.92 17.75
C ALA A 506 -25.91 38.31 17.07
N VAL A 507 -26.06 37.21 16.33
CA VAL A 507 -24.95 36.55 15.64
C VAL A 507 -24.47 37.31 14.39
N ASP A 508 -25.38 37.70 13.49
CA ASP A 508 -25.04 38.32 12.21
C ASP A 508 -24.43 39.72 12.40
N HIS A 509 -25.02 40.53 13.28
CA HIS A 509 -24.71 41.95 13.43
C HIS A 509 -24.17 42.35 14.80
N GLY A 510 -24.54 41.63 15.87
CA GLY A 510 -24.07 41.93 17.23
C GLY A 510 -22.62 41.48 17.44
N ILE A 511 -22.37 40.18 17.38
CA ILE A 511 -21.08 39.56 17.66
C ILE A 511 -20.06 39.92 16.58
N GLU A 512 -18.91 40.44 16.98
CA GLU A 512 -17.81 40.80 16.08
C GLU A 512 -16.99 39.56 15.67
N ALA A 513 -16.14 39.69 14.64
CA ALA A 513 -15.21 38.62 14.27
C ALA A 513 -14.18 38.37 15.40
N PRO A 514 -13.61 37.15 15.52
CA PRO A 514 -12.71 36.80 16.63
C PRO A 514 -11.55 37.79 16.82
N ASP A 515 -10.89 38.18 15.73
CA ASP A 515 -9.77 39.12 15.76
C ASP A 515 -10.18 40.50 16.32
N THR A 516 -11.30 41.04 15.81
CA THR A 516 -11.88 42.31 16.27
C THR A 516 -12.26 42.26 17.76
N ARG A 517 -12.71 41.11 18.26
CA ARG A 517 -13.06 40.93 19.69
C ARG A 517 -11.83 40.95 20.56
N VAL A 518 -10.75 40.27 20.15
CA VAL A 518 -9.48 40.26 20.88
C VAL A 518 -8.86 41.66 20.90
N ASP A 519 -8.90 42.39 19.78
CA ASP A 519 -8.42 43.78 19.70
C ASP A 519 -9.21 44.73 20.62
N ALA A 520 -10.51 44.45 20.83
CA ALA A 520 -11.37 45.17 21.76
C ALA A 520 -11.25 44.70 23.22
N GLY A 521 -10.37 43.73 23.52
CA GLY A 521 -10.16 43.18 24.87
C GLY A 521 -11.24 42.21 25.35
N LYS A 522 -12.05 41.65 24.45
CA LYS A 522 -13.10 40.66 24.74
C LYS A 522 -12.62 39.23 24.51
N SER A 523 -13.40 38.25 24.98
CA SER A 523 -13.19 36.85 24.64
C SER A 523 -13.34 36.63 23.13
N ALA A 524 -12.50 35.77 22.54
CA ALA A 524 -12.62 35.36 21.15
C ALA A 524 -13.98 34.71 20.84
N GLU A 525 -14.58 34.03 21.84
CA GLU A 525 -15.94 33.50 21.77
C GLU A 525 -16.98 34.57 22.14
N GLY A 526 -17.96 34.76 21.27
CA GLY A 526 -19.16 35.56 21.54
C GLY A 526 -20.13 34.83 22.47
N HIS A 527 -20.81 35.58 23.33
CA HIS A 527 -21.78 35.05 24.29
C HIS A 527 -23.15 35.66 24.05
N VAL A 528 -24.15 34.79 23.95
CA VAL A 528 -25.56 35.16 23.95
C VAL A 528 -26.24 34.46 25.11
N GLU A 529 -27.05 35.22 25.85
CA GLU A 529 -27.81 34.76 27.00
C GLU A 529 -29.30 35.08 26.80
N VAL A 530 -30.17 34.13 27.13
CA VAL A 530 -31.60 34.38 27.28
C VAL A 530 -32.03 34.11 28.71
N SER A 531 -32.78 35.03 29.30
CA SER A 531 -33.32 34.89 30.64
C SER A 531 -34.82 35.17 30.67
N PHE A 532 -35.51 34.42 31.53
CA PHE A 532 -36.95 34.50 31.72
C PHE A 532 -37.28 34.90 33.16
N GLU A 533 -38.22 35.80 33.35
CA GLU A 533 -38.62 36.27 34.68
C GLU A 533 -40.14 36.52 34.71
N VAL A 534 -40.84 35.97 35.71
CA VAL A 534 -42.25 36.29 35.94
C VAL A 534 -42.34 37.42 36.95
N GLN A 535 -42.78 38.59 36.50
CA GLN A 535 -42.93 39.79 37.30
C GLN A 535 -44.35 39.87 37.88
N SER A 536 -44.47 39.60 39.18
CA SER A 536 -45.75 39.60 39.91
C SER A 536 -46.10 40.93 40.57
N HIS A 537 -45.31 41.99 40.34
CA HIS A 537 -45.53 43.32 40.96
C HIS A 537 -46.62 44.15 40.27
N PHE A 538 -47.16 43.67 39.15
CA PHE A 538 -48.24 44.29 38.39
C PHE A 538 -49.61 43.69 38.80
N GLU A 539 -50.71 44.40 38.52
CA GLU A 539 -52.08 43.86 38.73
C GLU A 539 -52.33 42.53 38.00
N SER A 540 -51.61 42.29 36.90
CA SER A 540 -51.55 41.00 36.21
C SER A 540 -50.09 40.60 36.02
N PRO A 541 -49.68 39.36 36.36
CA PRO A 541 -48.29 38.92 36.22
C PRO A 541 -47.83 39.04 34.76
N ARG A 542 -46.57 39.41 34.56
CA ARG A 542 -45.96 39.56 33.22
C ARG A 542 -44.75 38.65 33.07
N LEU A 543 -44.59 38.04 31.90
CA LEU A 543 -43.41 37.31 31.51
C LEU A 543 -42.45 38.28 30.81
N LEU A 544 -41.29 38.48 31.42
CA LEU A 544 -40.19 39.25 30.86
C LEU A 544 -39.16 38.29 30.29
N ILE A 545 -38.89 38.44 28.99
CA ILE A 545 -37.85 37.72 28.26
C ILE A 545 -36.74 38.72 27.95
N LYS A 546 -35.51 38.43 28.38
CA LYS A 546 -34.33 39.24 28.08
C LYS A 546 -33.37 38.43 27.23
N ILE A 547 -33.05 38.91 26.03
CA ILE A 547 -32.05 38.31 25.14
C ILE A 547 -30.87 39.27 25.06
N GLN A 548 -29.72 38.85 25.56
CA GLN A 548 -28.53 39.68 25.70
C GLN A 548 -27.38 39.11 24.85
N ASP A 549 -26.66 39.98 24.15
CA ASP A 549 -25.40 39.67 23.48
C ASP A 549 -24.27 40.54 24.05
N ASP A 550 -23.03 40.04 23.97
CA ASP A 550 -21.80 40.76 24.36
C ASP A 550 -21.05 41.36 23.16
N GLY A 551 -21.80 41.67 22.10
CA GLY A 551 -21.28 42.15 20.82
C GLY A 551 -20.90 43.62 20.80
N GLY A 552 -20.78 44.19 19.60
CA GLY A 552 -20.32 45.57 19.37
C GLY A 552 -21.32 46.63 19.80
N GLY A 553 -22.54 46.24 20.19
CA GLY A 553 -23.65 47.15 20.44
C GLY A 553 -24.19 47.82 19.18
N ILE A 554 -25.30 48.53 19.33
CA ILE A 554 -25.99 49.23 18.26
C ILE A 554 -25.51 50.67 18.25
N ASP A 555 -24.88 51.07 17.15
CA ASP A 555 -24.42 52.43 16.92
C ASP A 555 -25.61 53.35 16.57
N PRO A 556 -26.00 54.31 17.45
CA PRO A 556 -27.11 55.21 17.20
C PRO A 556 -26.87 56.10 15.97
N GLN A 557 -25.61 56.45 15.67
CA GLN A 557 -25.27 57.33 14.56
C GLN A 557 -25.58 56.65 13.22
N LYS A 558 -25.25 55.35 13.08
CA LYS A 558 -25.62 54.57 11.88
C LYS A 558 -27.13 54.48 11.68
N ILE A 559 -27.91 54.41 12.77
CA ILE A 559 -29.37 54.42 12.68
C ILE A 559 -29.87 55.80 12.24
N ARG A 560 -29.33 56.90 12.81
CA ARG A 560 -29.68 58.27 12.38
C ARG A 560 -29.40 58.48 10.89
N GLU A 561 -28.27 58.01 10.39
CA GLU A 561 -27.92 58.08 8.96
C GLU A 561 -28.89 57.30 8.07
N LYS A 562 -29.28 56.08 8.48
CA LYS A 562 -30.29 55.28 7.76
C LYS A 562 -31.66 55.93 7.77
N LEU A 563 -32.07 56.54 8.88
CA LEU A 563 -33.35 57.24 9.03
C LEU A 563 -33.39 58.57 8.26
N ALA A 564 -32.27 59.30 8.19
CA ALA A 564 -32.15 60.53 7.43
C ALA A 564 -32.39 60.29 5.92
N LYS A 565 -31.89 59.17 5.37
CA LYS A 565 -32.16 58.75 3.98
C LYS A 565 -33.64 58.49 3.69
N ARG A 566 -34.46 58.32 4.73
CA ARG A 566 -35.90 58.04 4.66
C ARG A 566 -36.77 59.21 5.13
N LEU A 567 -36.18 60.40 5.27
CA LEU A 567 -36.87 61.64 5.67
C LEU A 567 -37.54 61.57 7.06
N VAL A 568 -37.03 60.71 7.95
CA VAL A 568 -37.49 60.65 9.36
C VAL A 568 -36.65 61.62 10.20
N ASP A 569 -37.30 62.60 10.85
CA ASP A 569 -36.60 63.55 11.72
C ASP A 569 -36.21 62.89 13.06
N THR A 570 -34.92 62.93 13.37
CA THR A 570 -34.31 62.37 14.59
C THR A 570 -33.60 63.43 15.43
N LYS A 571 -33.64 64.72 15.05
CA LYS A 571 -32.84 65.78 15.69
C LYS A 571 -33.15 65.99 17.19
N ASN A 572 -34.40 65.72 17.60
CA ASN A 572 -34.85 65.88 18.99
C ASN A 572 -34.92 64.56 19.77
N LYS A 573 -34.46 63.44 19.19
CA LYS A 573 -34.51 62.11 19.82
C LYS A 573 -33.19 61.77 20.49
N THR A 574 -33.25 61.23 21.70
CA THR A 574 -32.13 60.62 22.41
C THR A 574 -31.64 59.37 21.69
N ASP A 575 -30.41 58.92 21.97
CA ASP A 575 -29.86 57.72 21.34
C ASP A 575 -30.69 56.47 21.65
N ALA A 576 -31.24 56.36 22.87
CA ALA A 576 -32.13 55.27 23.26
C ALA A 576 -33.43 55.26 22.44
N GLU A 577 -34.02 56.43 22.17
CA GLU A 577 -35.21 56.56 21.31
C GLU A 577 -34.90 56.27 19.84
N VAL A 578 -33.69 56.63 19.39
CA VAL A 578 -33.24 56.30 18.03
C VAL A 578 -33.08 54.80 17.85
N ILE A 579 -32.48 54.10 18.82
CA ILE A 579 -32.28 52.65 18.75
C ILE A 579 -33.61 51.90 18.60
N GLN A 580 -34.72 52.40 19.16
CA GLN A 580 -36.03 51.72 19.02
C GLN A 580 -36.53 51.66 17.57
N HIS A 581 -36.01 52.48 16.65
CA HIS A 581 -36.41 52.43 15.24
C HIS A 581 -35.97 51.14 14.51
N ILE A 582 -35.18 50.28 15.14
CA ILE A 582 -34.90 48.93 14.61
C ILE A 582 -36.17 48.08 14.46
N PHE A 583 -37.24 48.42 15.18
CA PHE A 583 -38.54 47.75 15.09
C PHE A 583 -39.44 48.29 13.96
N ASP A 584 -39.03 49.33 13.25
CA ASP A 584 -39.81 49.86 12.14
C ASP A 584 -39.76 48.87 10.97
N SER A 585 -40.93 48.53 10.42
CA SER A 585 -41.13 47.53 9.36
C SER A 585 -40.32 47.73 8.08
N GLN A 586 -39.73 48.92 7.91
CA GLN A 586 -38.89 49.24 6.77
C GLN A 586 -37.39 49.11 7.07
N PHE A 587 -36.95 48.99 8.32
CA PHE A 587 -35.53 48.97 8.70
C PHE A 587 -34.81 47.65 8.36
N SER A 588 -35.57 46.56 8.22
CA SER A 588 -35.07 45.24 7.80
C SER A 588 -34.72 45.23 6.30
N THR A 589 -33.46 45.46 5.97
CA THR A 589 -32.94 45.49 4.58
C THR A 589 -32.13 44.23 4.27
N ARG A 590 -32.79 43.14 3.86
CA ARG A 590 -32.12 42.10 3.07
C ARG A 590 -32.95 41.80 1.81
N GLU A 591 -32.35 42.10 0.66
CA GLU A 591 -32.86 41.81 -0.71
C GLU A 591 -32.65 40.36 -1.15
N GLN A 592 -32.37 39.41 -0.24
CA GLN A 592 -32.25 38.00 -0.57
C GLN A 592 -33.20 37.15 0.28
N VAL A 593 -34.21 36.61 -0.39
CA VAL A 593 -35.02 35.50 0.11
C VAL A 593 -34.12 34.27 0.10
N THR A 594 -33.63 33.84 1.27
CA THR A 594 -33.00 32.52 1.42
C THR A 594 -34.06 31.48 1.81
N ASP A 595 -34.00 30.32 1.17
CA ASP A 595 -35.00 29.24 1.02
C ASP A 595 -35.67 28.60 2.27
N ILE A 596 -35.74 29.26 3.43
CA ILE A 596 -36.24 28.59 4.66
C ILE A 596 -37.46 29.27 5.29
N SER A 597 -37.87 30.46 4.87
CA SER A 597 -39.15 31.02 5.31
C SER A 597 -39.57 32.16 4.38
N GLY A 598 -40.60 31.92 3.58
CA GLY A 598 -41.18 32.92 2.69
C GLY A 598 -41.90 34.01 3.48
N ARG A 599 -41.16 35.01 3.95
CA ARG A 599 -41.52 36.42 4.20
C ARG A 599 -40.27 37.10 4.77
N GLY A 600 -39.97 38.33 4.37
CA GLY A 600 -38.86 39.10 4.94
C GLY A 600 -39.19 39.52 6.37
N VAL A 601 -39.03 38.61 7.33
CA VAL A 601 -39.42 38.79 8.74
C VAL A 601 -38.19 39.27 9.53
N GLY A 602 -38.30 40.43 10.19
CA GLY A 602 -37.23 41.07 10.97
C GLY A 602 -37.62 41.31 12.44
N MET A 603 -37.00 42.33 13.05
CA MET A 603 -37.30 42.74 14.45
C MET A 603 -38.74 43.27 14.60
N ASP A 604 -39.33 43.77 13.53
CA ASP A 604 -40.72 44.25 13.47
C ASP A 604 -41.73 43.15 13.81
N ALA A 605 -41.48 41.91 13.39
CA ALA A 605 -42.35 40.78 13.69
C ALA A 605 -42.38 40.43 15.18
N ILE A 606 -41.27 40.59 15.89
CA ILE A 606 -41.22 40.40 17.35
C ILE A 606 -42.10 41.44 18.04
N LYS A 607 -42.06 42.70 17.57
CA LYS A 607 -42.92 43.77 18.09
C LYS A 607 -44.39 43.46 17.85
N VAL A 608 -44.77 43.06 16.63
CA VAL A 608 -46.16 42.70 16.30
C VAL A 608 -46.64 41.53 17.16
N ALA A 609 -45.86 40.45 17.27
CA ALA A 609 -46.25 39.29 18.07
C ALA A 609 -46.39 39.60 19.57
N ALA A 610 -45.55 40.50 20.10
CA ALA A 610 -45.69 40.96 21.48
C ALA A 610 -46.91 41.88 21.67
N GLU A 611 -47.20 42.78 20.73
CA GLU A 611 -48.37 43.66 20.76
C GLU A 611 -49.69 42.87 20.64
N GLU A 612 -49.72 41.80 19.84
CA GLU A 612 -50.85 40.86 19.77
C GLU A 612 -51.17 40.20 21.11
N LEU A 613 -50.15 39.99 21.94
CA LEU A 613 -50.27 39.51 23.31
C LEU A 613 -50.52 40.63 24.33
N GLN A 614 -50.75 41.88 23.90
CA GLN A 614 -50.86 43.06 24.78
C GLN A 614 -49.59 43.31 25.61
N GLY A 615 -48.45 42.95 25.04
CA GLY A 615 -47.11 43.21 25.58
C GLY A 615 -46.43 44.41 24.94
N ARG A 616 -45.13 44.52 25.21
CA ARG A 616 -44.23 45.54 24.65
C ARG A 616 -42.84 44.98 24.44
N VAL A 617 -42.09 45.61 23.54
CA VAL A 617 -40.71 45.24 23.21
C VAL A 617 -39.87 46.50 23.17
N TRP A 618 -38.64 46.43 23.70
CA TRP A 618 -37.65 47.50 23.59
C TRP A 618 -36.23 46.92 23.57
N VAL A 619 -35.26 47.71 23.09
CA VAL A 619 -33.84 47.36 23.14
C VAL A 619 -33.06 48.39 23.93
N GLU A 620 -32.16 47.91 24.77
CA GLU A 620 -31.11 48.72 25.37
C GLU A 620 -29.78 48.26 24.79
N SER A 621 -28.92 49.19 24.40
CA SER A 621 -27.64 48.84 23.78
C SER A 621 -26.60 49.91 24.06
N GLN A 622 -25.37 49.46 24.26
CA GLN A 622 -24.22 50.32 24.48
C GLN A 622 -23.08 49.90 23.54
N VAL A 623 -22.56 50.87 22.77
CA VAL A 623 -21.48 50.63 21.81
C VAL A 623 -20.26 50.08 22.54
N GLY A 624 -19.73 48.97 22.03
CA GLY A 624 -18.59 48.24 22.57
C GLY A 624 -18.91 47.26 23.70
N VAL A 625 -20.13 47.27 24.26
CA VAL A 625 -20.53 46.38 25.36
C VAL A 625 -21.47 45.26 24.89
N GLY A 626 -22.47 45.60 24.07
CA GLY A 626 -23.46 44.64 23.59
C GLY A 626 -24.87 45.23 23.58
N SER A 627 -25.86 44.37 23.36
CA SER A 627 -27.27 44.77 23.33
C SER A 627 -28.13 43.83 24.16
N THR A 628 -29.27 44.33 24.62
CA THR A 628 -30.28 43.54 25.33
C THR A 628 -31.65 43.87 24.77
N LEU A 629 -32.31 42.86 24.20
CA LEU A 629 -33.70 42.90 23.80
C LEU A 629 -34.58 42.47 24.97
N PHE A 630 -35.58 43.29 25.26
CA PHE A 630 -36.59 43.00 26.26
C PHE A 630 -37.93 42.79 25.58
N VAL A 631 -38.59 41.69 25.91
CA VAL A 631 -39.97 41.39 25.51
C VAL A 631 -40.77 41.17 26.80
N GLU A 632 -41.75 42.02 27.06
CA GLU A 632 -42.61 41.93 28.23
C GLU A 632 -44.05 41.67 27.78
N VAL A 633 -44.57 40.48 28.07
CA VAL A 633 -45.93 40.06 27.71
C VAL A 633 -46.70 39.64 28.97
N PRO A 634 -48.03 39.71 29.00
CA PRO A 634 -48.82 39.15 30.09
C PRO A 634 -48.52 37.67 30.30
N TYR A 635 -48.30 37.24 31.53
CA TYR A 635 -48.10 35.84 31.90
C TYR A 635 -49.47 35.17 32.09
N ILE A 636 -50.00 34.65 30.98
CA ILE A 636 -51.29 33.98 30.91
C ILE A 636 -51.11 32.49 31.24
N THR A 637 -51.73 32.05 32.33
CA THR A 637 -51.77 30.64 32.79
C THR A 637 -53.15 30.00 32.65
N GLU A 638 -54.13 30.71 32.07
CA GLU A 638 -55.50 30.23 31.88
C GLU A 638 -56.01 30.57 30.48
N PHE A 639 -56.70 29.65 29.80
CA PHE A 639 -57.43 29.98 28.57
C PHE A 639 -58.75 30.69 28.89
N LYS A 640 -58.78 32.01 28.68
CA LYS A 640 -60.04 32.78 28.59
C LYS A 640 -60.36 33.02 27.13
N LYS A 641 -61.46 32.43 26.65
CA LYS A 641 -61.95 32.50 25.26
C LYS A 641 -62.11 33.93 24.73
N GLU A 642 -62.24 34.91 25.64
CA GLU A 642 -62.41 36.34 25.35
C GLU A 642 -61.10 37.12 25.18
N LYS A 643 -59.92 36.54 25.50
CA LYS A 643 -58.62 37.23 25.46
C LYS A 643 -57.69 36.78 24.32
N LEU A 644 -58.15 35.90 23.44
CA LEU A 644 -57.36 35.52 22.26
C LEU A 644 -57.35 36.68 21.26
N PRO A 645 -56.18 37.05 20.69
CA PRO A 645 -56.17 37.84 19.47
C PRO A 645 -57.00 37.09 18.42
N LYS A 646 -57.90 37.80 17.73
CA LYS A 646 -58.72 37.21 16.67
C LYS A 646 -57.78 36.64 15.62
N ALA A 647 -57.79 35.33 15.43
CA ALA A 647 -57.15 34.70 14.29
C ALA A 647 -57.73 35.32 13.01
N ALA A 648 -56.86 35.84 12.15
CA ALA A 648 -57.20 36.44 10.86
C ALA A 648 -57.59 35.39 9.82
#